data_AF-A0A1H5UK93-F1
#
_entry.id   AF-A0A1H5UK93-F1
#
_cell.length_a   1.000
_cell.length_b   1.000
_cell.length_c   1.000
_cell.angle_alpha   90.00
_cell.angle_beta   90.00
_cell.angle_gamma   90.00
#
_symmetry.space_group_name_H-M   'P 1'
#
loop_
_entity.id
_entity.type
_entity.pdbx_description
1 polymer ?
#
loop_
_entity_poly.entity_id
_entity_poly.type
_entity_poly.pdbx_seq_one_letter_code
_entity_poly.pdbx_strand_id
1 'polypeptide(L)'
;MEQASYMRESNVLANAICKFVKKNEKRGLVEIPLPTGFGKTHAVMQAISMMTDRETSSFPDVKRIIFTTTLKKNLPIEKLKNYYTGDFEKEVLLLKSNVDSLIDFHACGGLSKIPDKFKNDDFNKMVKRLDRLKMLQARKEKLSSDDFDYIQELKDHANEDEQAFRKHIRSVLRENFRTSIEQKRAIKRKPEYQWIERLYPYIFIDEKKVIFMTMRKLLSGLSPLAGSGNSLLTEEFLKGAILFIDEYDATKEDVKDEIIEEQLKERLDLVRVFRSVYSTLHSERFSNDLLDVLYEDDHGLQDFYKGIITHANELYERFHLGLSYRQVEELVDRKKNFLFYDSQFQTILEKGKYTIFAKEDNARHRMSIIKGENSFSIDGGVAIQDLLRKVDAFMKRFSYFVWRWANAYMIKENYKRTERMAKDGIELDKMTIDNAAYSIIDKFLSDRQEKRIIFSYYSKMNMQAMHDGQRLPYSYFANGFTMFELEDNDANNDDTMMSMVKIKDTPESIMSFIAENALVFAISATAAIPSATGNYCRDYLKDVLKDDFHSLPEEDAQLTDYIRKELETRNEPYHNKIEIEINDIPEDDDLIKERLISCFTDKENAKLCLNKIELETSALGEDKCPYYANKYTRLAFVARLFANQKGQQTLLYLGKALPKDSEGSTLKKAVLNYIIEIVNKDAGLEEQYMIQSAILTSSNFDETKEQICKRLENGEKLIIFSSYQTVGAGQNLQYPVNDSYRDNIVTLPHSYNYEKEERDIDSVYLDDITYLTENINDVKHFDLRRNMYHLMQVMECFGNYEISVETKRELIKAGFNSLQNIPPKCNVSLNDAQSIKLQITRDVIQAIGRMGRTCLRNKHITIYIYEKVLRQLDHKTLMSEFNSEEVKAIGRKLNKQETSAYTDDKQLQLAMLRANTISVQVSGKILSTVKRSFKGEWSENDMRLWKELRELVLKHPTVNDEDLVDDDLRAYYINGVQPMSKYFFSVNDNSYRNIHVWFADEDSFRKSKQIIKDDNGRLVVHKCSEDDARLQTLLNIKGVREMFKKRGYAEHFQTKKYIMSPALYTNIYKGALGEVCGRYIIENSTALKLKEIQDGRQFEFFDYEIEDYPNVYIDFKHWKISSAPYNDKDAIMTEIRRKMDKIGAQRVYVIGILKDSESIANASSDEQIITIPYLVDKNGEIARDMLKNIKEA
;
A
#
# COMPACT_ATOMS: atom_id res chain seq x y z
N MET A 1 -30.82 41.88 11.96
CA MET A 1 -29.46 42.36 12.32
C MET A 1 -28.79 41.49 13.40
N GLU A 2 -29.53 40.83 14.31
CA GLU A 2 -28.93 39.90 15.29
C GLU A 2 -28.44 38.55 14.70
N GLN A 3 -29.05 38.05 13.61
CA GLN A 3 -28.53 36.87 12.88
C GLN A 3 -27.22 37.15 12.10
N ALA A 4 -26.84 38.42 11.89
CA ALA A 4 -25.60 38.80 11.19
C ALA A 4 -24.40 38.97 12.13
N SER A 5 -24.63 39.01 13.46
CA SER A 5 -23.57 39.12 14.48
C SER A 5 -22.94 37.77 14.81
N TYR A 6 -23.70 36.67 14.68
CA TYR A 6 -23.21 35.30 14.91
C TYR A 6 -22.27 34.76 13.82
N MET A 7 -22.22 35.39 12.64
CA MET A 7 -21.39 34.92 11.51
C MET A 7 -19.91 35.35 11.59
N ARG A 8 -19.47 36.08 12.62
CA ARG A 8 -18.11 36.67 12.67
C ARG A 8 -17.09 35.96 13.57
N GLU A 9 -17.47 34.98 14.38
CA GLU A 9 -16.48 34.16 15.09
C GLU A 9 -16.13 32.93 14.26
N SER A 10 -15.16 33.10 13.36
CA SER A 10 -14.54 32.01 12.61
C SER A 10 -13.98 30.94 13.56
N ASN A 11 -14.29 29.67 13.34
CA ASN A 11 -13.71 28.55 14.08
C ASN A 11 -12.16 28.60 13.98
N VAL A 12 -11.47 28.46 15.12
CA VAL A 12 -9.99 28.51 15.20
C VAL A 12 -9.33 27.49 14.26
N LEU A 13 -9.91 26.29 14.12
CA LEU A 13 -9.44 25.28 13.18
C LEU A 13 -9.62 25.71 11.72
N ALA A 14 -10.75 26.35 11.39
CA ALA A 14 -10.98 26.88 10.04
C ALA A 14 -9.94 27.95 9.68
N ASN A 15 -9.63 28.83 10.64
CA ASN A 15 -8.57 29.83 10.49
C ASN A 15 -7.18 29.21 10.35
N ALA A 16 -6.87 28.17 11.13
CA ALA A 16 -5.59 27.48 11.04
C ALA A 16 -5.42 26.81 9.67
N ILE A 17 -6.46 26.14 9.15
CA ILE A 17 -6.48 25.60 7.79
C ILE A 17 -6.23 26.72 6.78
N CYS A 18 -6.97 27.82 6.86
CA CYS A 18 -6.81 28.95 5.95
C CYS A 18 -5.41 29.59 6.02
N LYS A 19 -4.84 29.72 7.21
CA LYS A 19 -3.49 30.24 7.46
C LYS A 19 -2.43 29.32 6.86
N PHE A 20 -2.59 28.01 7.02
CA PHE A 20 -1.72 27.00 6.42
C PHE A 20 -1.73 27.11 4.90
N VAL A 21 -2.92 27.15 4.28
CA VAL A 21 -3.11 27.32 2.83
C VAL A 21 -2.45 28.60 2.30
N LYS A 22 -2.44 29.69 3.08
CA LYS A 22 -1.79 30.96 2.70
C LYS A 22 -0.27 30.91 2.80
N LYS A 23 0.29 30.10 3.70
CA LYS A 23 1.72 30.07 4.04
C LYS A 23 2.52 29.07 3.20
N ASN A 24 1.93 27.94 2.85
CA ASN A 24 2.64 26.80 2.28
C ASN A 24 2.40 26.64 0.77
N GLU A 25 3.23 25.82 0.13
CA GLU A 25 3.05 25.44 -1.27
C GLU A 25 1.69 24.74 -1.47
N LYS A 26 1.16 24.74 -2.70
CA LYS A 26 -0.13 24.11 -3.04
C LYS A 26 -0.04 22.57 -3.16
N ARG A 27 0.83 21.95 -2.36
CA ARG A 27 1.10 20.51 -2.29
C ARG A 27 1.48 20.08 -0.86
N GLY A 28 1.45 18.78 -0.61
CA GLY A 28 1.79 18.15 0.66
C GLY A 28 0.62 17.47 1.34
N LEU A 29 0.90 16.77 2.44
CA LEU A 29 -0.06 16.05 3.26
C LEU A 29 -0.09 16.62 4.67
N VAL A 30 -1.26 17.05 5.13
CA VAL A 30 -1.49 17.66 6.44
C VAL A 30 -2.43 16.78 7.26
N GLU A 31 -1.91 16.16 8.32
CA GLU A 31 -2.70 15.39 9.28
C GLU A 31 -3.45 16.32 10.26
N ILE A 32 -4.75 16.04 10.48
CA ILE A 32 -5.58 16.70 11.49
C ILE A 32 -6.14 15.65 12.47
N PRO A 33 -5.32 15.15 13.43
CA PRO A 33 -5.67 14.09 14.37
C PRO A 33 -6.49 14.59 15.58
N LEU A 34 -7.60 15.30 15.33
CA LEU A 34 -8.43 15.87 16.39
C LEU A 34 -9.56 14.92 16.81
N PRO A 35 -9.98 14.92 18.09
CA PRO A 35 -10.97 13.98 18.61
C PRO A 35 -12.32 14.06 17.88
N THR A 36 -13.08 12.98 17.98
CA THR A 36 -14.47 12.94 17.52
C THR A 36 -15.31 13.93 18.34
N GLY A 37 -16.24 14.63 17.68
CA GLY A 37 -17.04 15.69 18.31
C GLY A 37 -16.42 17.09 18.32
N PHE A 38 -15.15 17.26 17.90
CA PHE A 38 -14.50 18.59 17.80
C PHE A 38 -15.01 19.46 16.61
N GLY A 39 -16.02 19.01 15.87
CA GLY A 39 -16.55 19.77 14.73
C GLY A 39 -15.61 19.85 13.51
N LYS A 40 -14.68 18.91 13.33
CA LYS A 40 -13.71 18.88 12.20
C LYS A 40 -14.36 19.16 10.83
N THR A 41 -15.35 18.35 10.45
CA THR A 41 -16.07 18.51 9.17
C THR A 41 -16.75 19.88 9.05
N HIS A 42 -17.24 20.43 10.17
CA HIS A 42 -17.85 21.77 10.19
C HIS A 42 -16.82 22.88 9.96
N ALA A 43 -15.67 22.80 10.64
CA ALA A 43 -14.56 23.74 10.42
C ALA A 43 -14.05 23.71 8.97
N VAL A 44 -13.99 22.52 8.37
CA VAL A 44 -13.61 22.36 6.96
C VAL A 44 -14.63 23.05 6.05
N MET A 45 -15.94 22.91 6.29
CA MET A 45 -16.95 23.61 5.47
C MET A 45 -16.82 25.14 5.57
N GLN A 46 -16.54 25.66 6.77
CA GLN A 46 -16.27 27.09 6.95
C GLN A 46 -15.01 27.53 6.20
N ALA A 47 -13.92 26.75 6.29
CA ALA A 47 -12.69 27.02 5.56
C ALA A 47 -12.91 27.03 4.04
N ILE A 48 -13.68 26.06 3.51
CA ILE A 48 -14.05 26.03 2.08
C ILE A 48 -14.80 27.31 1.70
N SER A 49 -15.81 27.72 2.48
CA SER A 49 -16.54 28.96 2.22
C SER A 49 -15.60 30.18 2.18
N MET A 50 -14.75 30.34 3.21
CA MET A 50 -13.76 31.43 3.29
C MET A 50 -12.78 31.47 2.11
N MET A 51 -12.35 30.30 1.62
CA MET A 51 -11.44 30.20 0.47
C MET A 51 -12.14 30.50 -0.86
N THR A 52 -13.45 30.31 -0.95
CA THR A 52 -14.23 30.55 -2.17
C THR A 52 -14.87 31.93 -2.26
N ASP A 53 -14.91 32.66 -1.14
CA ASP A 53 -15.50 34.00 -1.07
C ASP A 53 -14.65 35.02 -1.85
N ARG A 54 -15.30 35.66 -2.83
CA ARG A 54 -14.69 36.61 -3.77
C ARG A 54 -14.46 37.99 -3.16
N GLU A 55 -15.15 38.35 -2.08
CA GLU A 55 -15.00 39.66 -1.43
C GLU A 55 -13.80 39.70 -0.48
N THR A 56 -13.33 38.54 0.00
CA THR A 56 -12.22 38.41 0.96
C THR A 56 -10.95 37.76 0.40
N SER A 57 -10.89 37.46 -0.91
CA SER A 57 -9.88 36.55 -1.47
C SER A 57 -8.46 37.16 -1.53
N SER A 58 -7.77 37.14 -0.39
CA SER A 58 -6.30 37.23 -0.30
C SER A 58 -5.64 35.85 -0.49
N PHE A 59 -6.39 34.83 -0.92
CA PHE A 59 -5.92 33.46 -1.08
C PHE A 59 -5.28 33.29 -2.46
N PRO A 60 -4.13 32.60 -2.56
CA PRO A 60 -3.46 32.35 -3.84
C PRO A 60 -4.36 31.51 -4.76
N ASP A 61 -4.23 31.62 -6.09
CA ASP A 61 -5.10 31.00 -7.13
C ASP A 61 -5.51 29.52 -6.83
N VAL A 62 -6.52 29.29 -6.00
CA VAL A 62 -7.03 27.93 -5.71
C VAL A 62 -7.84 27.51 -6.93
N LYS A 63 -7.28 26.60 -7.74
CA LYS A 63 -7.92 26.15 -8.98
C LYS A 63 -9.21 25.38 -8.68
N ARG A 64 -9.17 24.55 -7.64
CA ARG A 64 -10.26 23.65 -7.26
C ARG A 64 -10.12 23.18 -5.82
N ILE A 65 -11.25 22.91 -5.18
CA ILE A 65 -11.36 22.24 -3.89
C ILE A 65 -12.09 20.92 -4.10
N ILE A 66 -11.56 19.84 -3.56
CA ILE A 66 -12.16 18.51 -3.61
C ILE A 66 -12.39 18.05 -2.17
N PHE A 67 -13.58 17.53 -1.88
CA PHE A 67 -13.90 16.88 -0.62
C PHE A 67 -14.26 15.43 -0.89
N THR A 68 -13.56 14.52 -0.21
CA THR A 68 -13.73 13.07 -0.34
C THR A 68 -13.89 12.38 1.01
N THR A 69 -14.57 11.25 1.00
CA THR A 69 -14.82 10.37 2.14
C THR A 69 -15.13 8.95 1.64
N THR A 70 -15.29 7.99 2.54
CA THR A 70 -15.62 6.60 2.20
C THR A 70 -17.05 6.49 1.66
N LEU A 71 -18.03 7.09 2.36
CA LEU A 71 -19.46 6.92 2.10
C LEU A 71 -20.15 8.19 1.64
N LYS A 72 -20.99 8.06 0.60
CA LYS A 72 -21.78 9.17 0.03
C LYS A 72 -22.59 9.94 1.08
N LYS A 73 -23.19 9.23 2.04
CA LYS A 73 -24.01 9.84 3.10
C LYS A 73 -23.21 10.70 4.09
N ASN A 74 -21.89 10.56 4.12
CA ASN A 74 -21.01 11.38 4.96
C ASN A 74 -20.64 12.72 4.28
N LEU A 75 -21.05 12.95 3.03
CA LEU A 75 -20.75 14.20 2.30
C LEU A 75 -21.54 15.40 2.87
N PRO A 76 -20.87 16.44 3.39
CA PRO A 76 -21.51 17.53 4.14
C PRO A 76 -22.07 18.65 3.24
N ILE A 77 -22.75 18.29 2.15
CA ILE A 77 -23.20 19.25 1.12
C ILE A 77 -24.20 20.28 1.64
N GLU A 78 -25.22 19.83 2.40
CA GLU A 78 -26.21 20.74 2.96
C GLU A 78 -25.57 21.72 3.96
N LYS A 79 -24.51 21.29 4.67
CA LYS A 79 -23.75 22.17 5.56
C LYS A 79 -23.01 23.25 4.77
N LEU A 80 -22.34 22.89 3.67
CA LEU A 80 -21.68 23.89 2.83
C LEU A 80 -22.69 24.90 2.27
N LYS A 81 -23.85 24.42 1.82
CA LYS A 81 -24.91 25.27 1.25
C LYS A 81 -25.34 26.41 2.19
N ASN A 82 -25.30 26.17 3.51
CA ASN A 82 -25.60 27.19 4.53
C ASN A 82 -24.50 28.27 4.66
N TYR A 83 -23.26 27.94 4.32
CA TYR A 83 -22.10 28.85 4.44
C TYR A 83 -21.69 29.48 3.11
N TYR A 84 -22.12 28.93 1.98
CA TYR A 84 -21.63 29.31 0.67
C TYR A 84 -22.21 30.66 0.21
N THR A 85 -21.35 31.63 -0.08
CA THR A 85 -21.76 32.97 -0.52
C THR A 85 -21.84 33.11 -2.05
N GLY A 86 -21.25 32.17 -2.81
CA GLY A 86 -21.27 32.14 -4.27
C GLY A 86 -22.49 31.46 -4.90
N ASP A 87 -22.49 31.34 -6.24
CA ASP A 87 -23.51 30.60 -6.99
C ASP A 87 -23.30 29.09 -6.81
N PHE A 88 -23.95 28.53 -5.79
CA PHE A 88 -23.78 27.14 -5.36
C PHE A 88 -23.99 26.12 -6.49
N GLU A 89 -25.09 26.22 -7.23
CA GLU A 89 -25.42 25.26 -8.30
C GLU A 89 -24.42 25.32 -9.47
N LYS A 90 -23.88 26.52 -9.74
CA LYS A 90 -22.90 26.70 -10.80
C LYS A 90 -21.50 26.26 -10.39
N GLU A 91 -21.08 26.53 -9.15
CA GLU A 91 -19.69 26.37 -8.71
C GLU A 91 -19.42 25.07 -7.95
N VAL A 92 -20.44 24.44 -7.37
CA VAL A 92 -20.33 23.20 -6.58
C VAL A 92 -20.88 22.01 -7.36
N LEU A 93 -20.22 20.85 -7.24
CA LEU A 93 -20.64 19.60 -7.87
C LEU A 93 -20.61 18.44 -6.87
N LEU A 94 -21.74 17.75 -6.70
CA LEU A 94 -21.80 16.42 -6.11
C LEU A 94 -21.66 15.36 -7.20
N LEU A 95 -20.51 14.69 -7.25
CA LEU A 95 -20.23 13.65 -8.22
C LEU A 95 -20.74 12.29 -7.73
N LYS A 96 -21.96 11.94 -8.14
CA LYS A 96 -22.60 10.64 -7.84
C LYS A 96 -22.15 9.54 -8.81
N SER A 97 -22.51 8.28 -8.51
CA SER A 97 -22.52 7.25 -9.55
C SER A 97 -23.58 7.59 -10.61
N ASN A 98 -23.40 7.07 -11.82
CA ASN A 98 -24.33 7.38 -12.91
C ASN A 98 -25.73 6.81 -12.63
N VAL A 99 -25.81 5.61 -12.05
CA VAL A 99 -27.09 4.99 -11.64
C VAL A 99 -27.81 5.82 -10.57
N ASP A 100 -27.08 6.38 -9.59
CA ASP A 100 -27.71 7.24 -8.57
C ASP A 100 -28.22 8.55 -9.19
N SER A 101 -27.42 9.15 -10.08
CA SER A 101 -27.83 10.35 -10.82
C SER A 101 -29.09 10.10 -11.64
N LEU A 102 -29.18 8.92 -12.24
CA LEU A 102 -30.35 8.45 -13.00
C LEU A 102 -31.58 8.25 -12.11
N ILE A 103 -31.42 7.63 -10.93
CA ILE A 103 -32.50 7.44 -9.96
C ILE A 103 -33.04 8.80 -9.48
N ASP A 104 -32.17 9.76 -9.16
CA ASP A 104 -32.57 11.11 -8.72
C ASP A 104 -33.25 11.89 -9.86
N PHE A 105 -32.71 11.79 -11.08
CA PHE A 105 -33.29 12.39 -12.26
C PHE A 105 -34.68 11.80 -12.57
N HIS A 106 -34.87 10.49 -12.36
CA HIS A 106 -36.18 9.86 -12.45
C HIS A 106 -37.14 10.34 -11.36
N ALA A 107 -36.68 10.44 -10.11
CA ALA A 107 -37.50 10.84 -8.97
C ALA A 107 -38.13 12.24 -9.16
N CYS A 108 -37.39 13.18 -9.77
CA CYS A 108 -37.89 14.52 -10.09
C CYS A 108 -38.66 14.62 -11.44
N GLY A 109 -39.01 13.48 -12.06
CA GLY A 109 -39.75 13.42 -13.32
C GLY A 109 -38.93 13.77 -14.55
N GLY A 110 -37.59 13.81 -14.45
CA GLY A 110 -36.68 14.18 -15.53
C GLY A 110 -36.79 13.29 -16.77
N LEU A 111 -37.02 11.98 -16.60
CA LEU A 111 -37.12 11.04 -17.74
C LEU A 111 -38.26 11.39 -18.72
N SER A 112 -39.35 11.98 -18.23
CA SER A 112 -40.47 12.41 -19.08
C SER A 112 -40.12 13.57 -20.01
N LYS A 113 -39.07 14.33 -19.68
CA LYS A 113 -38.60 15.51 -20.42
C LYS A 113 -37.57 15.17 -21.50
N ILE A 114 -37.16 13.91 -21.61
CA ILE A 114 -36.20 13.46 -22.61
C ILE A 114 -36.89 13.43 -23.99
N PRO A 115 -36.32 14.04 -25.04
CA PRO A 115 -36.88 14.00 -26.40
C PRO A 115 -36.92 12.58 -26.99
N ASP A 116 -37.90 12.32 -27.87
CA ASP A 116 -38.14 10.98 -28.43
C ASP A 116 -36.95 10.40 -29.22
N LYS A 117 -36.11 11.26 -29.82
CA LYS A 117 -34.89 10.83 -30.51
C LYS A 117 -33.88 10.07 -29.63
N PHE A 118 -34.03 10.12 -28.30
CA PHE A 118 -33.18 9.38 -27.36
C PHE A 118 -33.91 8.18 -26.73
N LYS A 119 -35.21 7.98 -26.98
CA LYS A 119 -36.01 6.91 -26.35
C LYS A 119 -35.94 5.62 -27.19
N ASN A 120 -34.90 4.83 -26.96
CA ASN A 120 -34.76 3.50 -27.57
C ASN A 120 -35.33 2.39 -26.65
N ASP A 121 -35.20 1.13 -27.07
CA ASP A 121 -35.65 -0.02 -26.27
C ASP A 121 -34.94 -0.11 -24.90
N ASP A 122 -33.66 0.27 -24.83
CA ASP A 122 -32.89 0.28 -23.58
C ASP A 122 -33.45 1.33 -22.62
N PHE A 123 -33.81 2.52 -23.10
CA PHE A 123 -34.48 3.55 -22.32
C PHE A 123 -35.80 3.04 -21.73
N ASN A 124 -36.62 2.35 -22.53
CA ASN A 124 -37.91 1.83 -22.06
C ASN A 124 -37.75 0.73 -21.01
N LYS A 125 -36.75 -0.15 -21.15
CA LYS A 125 -36.40 -1.17 -20.14
C LYS A 125 -35.95 -0.51 -18.83
N MET A 126 -35.08 0.48 -18.94
CA MET A 126 -34.55 1.26 -17.82
C MET A 126 -35.68 1.93 -17.02
N VAL A 127 -36.61 2.62 -17.70
CA VAL A 127 -37.76 3.30 -17.05
C VAL A 127 -38.62 2.30 -16.28
N LYS A 128 -38.97 1.15 -16.88
CA LYS A 128 -39.78 0.11 -16.22
C LYS A 128 -39.14 -0.40 -14.92
N ARG A 129 -37.81 -0.58 -14.92
CA ARG A 129 -37.07 -1.02 -13.72
C ARG A 129 -37.03 0.07 -12.66
N LEU A 130 -36.78 1.32 -13.05
CA LEU A 130 -36.78 2.47 -12.13
C LEU A 130 -38.16 2.74 -11.52
N ASP A 131 -39.24 2.55 -12.28
CA ASP A 131 -40.62 2.61 -11.77
C ASP A 131 -40.87 1.53 -10.72
N ARG A 132 -40.42 0.30 -10.98
CA ARG A 132 -40.54 -0.81 -10.02
C ARG A 132 -39.73 -0.54 -8.74
N LEU A 133 -38.52 -0.02 -8.87
CA LEU A 133 -37.68 0.39 -7.76
C LEU A 133 -38.36 1.49 -6.91
N LYS A 134 -38.93 2.50 -7.56
CA LYS A 134 -39.69 3.57 -6.89
C LYS A 134 -40.92 3.03 -6.15
N MET A 135 -41.65 2.08 -6.75
CA MET A 135 -42.80 1.43 -6.12
C MET A 135 -42.41 0.64 -4.87
N LEU A 136 -41.28 -0.07 -4.89
CA LEU A 136 -40.79 -0.82 -3.72
C LEU A 136 -40.31 0.11 -2.60
N GLN A 137 -39.55 1.15 -2.95
CA GLN A 137 -39.07 2.15 -1.98
C GLN A 137 -40.20 2.95 -1.31
N ALA A 138 -41.37 3.06 -1.95
CA ALA A 138 -42.55 3.68 -1.35
C ALA A 138 -43.18 2.85 -0.23
N ARG A 139 -42.86 1.54 -0.11
CA ARG A 139 -43.43 0.60 0.87
C ARG A 139 -42.68 0.58 2.22
N LYS A 140 -42.11 1.71 2.65
CA LYS A 140 -41.15 1.89 3.76
C LYS A 140 -41.40 1.11 5.06
N GLU A 141 -42.62 0.65 5.34
CA GLU A 141 -42.99 -0.03 6.59
C GLU A 141 -43.14 -1.57 6.48
N LYS A 142 -42.95 -2.17 5.30
CA LYS A 142 -43.20 -3.62 5.05
C LYS A 142 -42.15 -4.32 4.19
N LEU A 143 -40.91 -3.83 4.15
CA LEU A 143 -39.85 -4.49 3.38
C LEU A 143 -39.23 -5.64 4.17
N SER A 144 -39.27 -6.84 3.60
CA SER A 144 -38.57 -8.02 4.10
C SER A 144 -37.07 -7.96 3.72
N SER A 145 -36.25 -8.85 4.30
CA SER A 145 -34.84 -9.01 3.87
C SER A 145 -34.73 -9.30 2.37
N ASP A 146 -35.62 -10.14 1.85
CA ASP A 146 -35.65 -10.52 0.43
C ASP A 146 -36.00 -9.32 -0.48
N ASP A 147 -36.82 -8.38 0.01
CA ASP A 147 -37.11 -7.15 -0.73
C ASP A 147 -35.87 -6.25 -0.84
N PHE A 148 -34.99 -6.22 0.17
CA PHE A 148 -33.74 -5.45 0.10
C PHE A 148 -32.76 -6.05 -0.91
N ASP A 149 -32.61 -7.37 -0.92
CA ASP A 149 -31.78 -8.08 -1.90
C ASP A 149 -32.31 -7.84 -3.33
N TYR A 150 -33.63 -7.88 -3.50
CA TYR A 150 -34.26 -7.59 -4.78
C TYR A 150 -34.13 -6.12 -5.21
N ILE A 151 -34.20 -5.17 -4.27
CA ILE A 151 -33.91 -3.75 -4.54
C ILE A 151 -32.47 -3.58 -5.01
N GLN A 152 -31.52 -4.30 -4.41
CA GLN A 152 -30.12 -4.23 -4.79
C GLN A 152 -29.91 -4.82 -6.21
N GLU A 153 -30.50 -5.96 -6.52
CA GLU A 153 -30.50 -6.55 -7.87
C GLU A 153 -31.08 -5.59 -8.92
N LEU A 154 -32.19 -4.90 -8.60
CA LEU A 154 -32.77 -3.89 -9.47
C LEU A 154 -31.84 -2.70 -9.70
N LYS A 155 -31.07 -2.26 -8.69
CA LYS A 155 -30.06 -1.20 -8.85
C LYS A 155 -28.91 -1.65 -9.73
N ASP A 156 -28.45 -2.89 -9.57
CA ASP A 156 -27.36 -3.44 -10.36
C ASP A 156 -27.75 -3.54 -11.84
N HIS A 157 -28.96 -4.01 -12.14
CA HIS A 157 -29.50 -4.01 -13.50
C HIS A 157 -29.78 -2.60 -14.04
N ALA A 158 -30.24 -1.66 -13.20
CA ALA A 158 -30.41 -0.27 -13.61
C ALA A 158 -29.07 0.38 -13.98
N ASN A 159 -27.96 -0.06 -13.36
CA ASN A 159 -26.61 0.39 -13.71
C ASN A 159 -26.17 -0.17 -15.08
N GLU A 160 -26.53 -1.40 -15.44
CA GLU A 160 -26.29 -1.95 -16.79
C GLU A 160 -27.09 -1.18 -17.86
N ASP A 161 -28.37 -0.92 -17.59
CA ASP A 161 -29.23 -0.15 -18.48
C ASP A 161 -28.75 1.29 -18.66
N GLU A 162 -28.29 1.94 -17.57
CA GLU A 162 -27.69 3.27 -17.63
C GLU A 162 -26.50 3.29 -18.59
N GLN A 163 -25.64 2.27 -18.53
CA GLN A 163 -24.46 2.19 -19.40
C GLN A 163 -24.87 2.06 -20.89
N ALA A 164 -25.87 1.23 -21.18
CA ALA A 164 -26.41 1.08 -22.52
C ALA A 164 -27.05 2.38 -23.03
N PHE A 165 -27.91 3.00 -22.21
CA PHE A 165 -28.56 4.28 -22.54
C PHE A 165 -27.53 5.39 -22.77
N ARG A 166 -26.52 5.49 -21.91
CA ARG A 166 -25.43 6.46 -22.09
C ARG A 166 -24.64 6.24 -23.36
N LYS A 167 -24.37 4.99 -23.75
CA LYS A 167 -23.72 4.65 -25.02
C LYS A 167 -24.56 5.14 -26.22
N HIS A 168 -25.89 5.01 -26.14
CA HIS A 168 -26.79 5.56 -27.14
C HIS A 168 -26.73 7.09 -27.20
N ILE A 169 -26.76 7.79 -26.06
CA ILE A 169 -26.59 9.26 -25.98
C ILE A 169 -25.28 9.68 -26.66
N ARG A 170 -24.16 8.97 -26.41
CA ARG A 170 -22.87 9.25 -27.07
C ARG A 170 -22.95 9.11 -28.58
N SER A 171 -23.66 8.09 -29.10
CA SER A 171 -23.86 7.91 -30.55
C SER A 171 -24.57 9.11 -31.14
N VAL A 172 -25.69 9.50 -30.54
CA VAL A 172 -26.49 10.65 -31.00
C VAL A 172 -25.67 11.94 -30.95
N LEU A 173 -24.87 12.16 -29.91
CA LEU A 173 -23.99 13.33 -29.82
C LEU A 173 -22.90 13.34 -30.90
N ARG A 174 -22.31 12.17 -31.23
CA ARG A 174 -21.28 12.04 -32.28
C ARG A 174 -21.83 12.16 -33.69
N GLU A 175 -23.07 11.74 -33.91
CA GLU A 175 -23.77 11.89 -35.20
C GLU A 175 -24.13 13.34 -35.50
N ASN A 176 -24.47 14.12 -34.46
CA ASN A 176 -24.93 15.51 -34.62
C ASN A 176 -23.83 16.56 -34.46
N PHE A 177 -22.69 16.23 -33.85
CA PHE A 177 -21.62 17.18 -33.54
C PHE A 177 -20.25 16.54 -33.81
N ARG A 178 -19.35 17.31 -34.43
CA ARG A 178 -18.03 16.82 -34.84
C ARG A 178 -17.03 16.79 -33.69
N THR A 179 -17.16 17.69 -32.72
CA THR A 179 -16.19 17.85 -31.63
C THR A 179 -16.84 17.86 -30.25
N SER A 180 -16.07 17.50 -29.22
CA SER A 180 -16.52 17.53 -27.83
C SER A 180 -16.87 18.95 -27.37
N ILE A 181 -16.19 19.96 -27.93
CA ILE A 181 -16.49 21.38 -27.69
C ILE A 181 -17.88 21.74 -28.24
N GLU A 182 -18.20 21.31 -29.47
CA GLU A 182 -19.54 21.48 -30.04
C GLU A 182 -20.61 20.74 -29.23
N GLN A 183 -20.32 19.51 -28.79
CA GLN A 183 -21.22 18.74 -27.92
C GLN A 183 -21.50 19.48 -26.61
N LYS A 184 -20.44 19.94 -25.91
CA LYS A 184 -20.54 20.72 -24.67
C LYS A 184 -21.32 22.02 -24.88
N ARG A 185 -21.08 22.76 -25.99
CA ARG A 185 -21.82 23.97 -26.35
C ARG A 185 -23.30 23.68 -26.64
N ALA A 186 -23.61 22.59 -27.33
CA ALA A 186 -24.96 22.19 -27.63
C ALA A 186 -25.74 21.81 -26.37
N ILE A 187 -25.14 21.04 -25.47
CA ILE A 187 -25.73 20.68 -24.18
C ILE A 187 -26.10 21.94 -23.39
N LYS A 188 -25.24 22.98 -23.38
CA LYS A 188 -25.54 24.25 -22.69
C LYS A 188 -26.63 25.07 -23.37
N ARG A 189 -26.60 25.19 -24.70
CA ARG A 189 -27.38 26.23 -25.42
C ARG A 189 -28.65 25.71 -26.09
N LYS A 190 -28.74 24.42 -26.43
CA LYS A 190 -29.87 23.86 -27.18
C LYS A 190 -30.86 23.16 -26.22
N PRO A 191 -32.14 23.60 -26.14
CA PRO A 191 -33.12 23.05 -25.20
C PRO A 191 -33.27 21.52 -25.24
N GLU A 192 -33.19 20.93 -26.43
CA GLU A 192 -33.32 19.48 -26.65
C GLU A 192 -32.15 18.63 -26.10
N TYR A 193 -31.02 19.25 -25.71
CA TYR A 193 -29.85 18.56 -25.13
C TYR A 193 -29.59 18.97 -23.66
N GLN A 194 -30.22 20.03 -23.15
CA GLN A 194 -29.97 20.56 -21.79
C GLN A 194 -30.27 19.57 -20.66
N TRP A 195 -31.18 18.62 -20.87
CA TRP A 195 -31.46 17.57 -19.89
C TRP A 195 -30.23 16.69 -19.60
N ILE A 196 -29.27 16.59 -20.54
CA ILE A 196 -28.04 15.82 -20.39
C ILE A 196 -27.16 16.41 -19.29
N GLU A 197 -27.09 17.75 -19.16
CA GLU A 197 -26.34 18.40 -18.08
C GLU A 197 -26.92 18.05 -16.70
N ARG A 198 -28.26 17.93 -16.60
CA ARG A 198 -28.93 17.55 -15.35
C ARG A 198 -28.70 16.09 -14.97
N LEU A 199 -28.68 15.18 -15.95
CA LEU A 199 -28.44 13.76 -15.70
C LEU A 199 -26.94 13.45 -15.50
N TYR A 200 -26.08 14.17 -16.22
CA TYR A 200 -24.63 13.95 -16.25
C TYR A 200 -23.85 15.25 -16.00
N PRO A 201 -23.95 15.82 -14.79
CA PRO A 201 -23.35 17.12 -14.49
C PRO A 201 -21.81 17.12 -14.54
N TYR A 202 -21.18 15.95 -14.51
CA TYR A 202 -19.73 15.80 -14.64
C TYR A 202 -19.16 16.23 -16.00
N ILE A 203 -19.99 16.44 -17.04
CA ILE A 203 -19.53 16.94 -18.36
C ILE A 203 -18.81 18.29 -18.23
N PHE A 204 -19.19 19.09 -17.23
CA PHE A 204 -18.62 20.41 -16.94
C PHE A 204 -17.79 20.41 -15.65
N ILE A 205 -17.22 19.26 -15.25
CA ILE A 205 -16.41 19.14 -14.04
C ILE A 205 -15.23 20.14 -14.01
N ASP A 206 -14.68 20.47 -15.17
CA ASP A 206 -13.58 21.43 -15.32
C ASP A 206 -13.96 22.85 -14.92
N GLU A 207 -15.25 23.19 -14.97
CA GLU A 207 -15.79 24.50 -14.63
C GLU A 207 -16.18 24.61 -13.15
N LYS A 208 -16.12 23.51 -12.40
CA LYS A 208 -16.53 23.43 -10.99
C LYS A 208 -15.37 23.77 -10.08
N LYS A 209 -15.65 24.65 -9.11
CA LYS A 209 -14.68 25.09 -8.09
C LYS A 209 -14.61 24.11 -6.93
N VAL A 210 -15.76 23.60 -6.48
CA VAL A 210 -15.84 22.67 -5.34
C VAL A 210 -16.46 21.37 -5.79
N ILE A 211 -15.83 20.23 -5.49
CA ILE A 211 -16.31 18.91 -5.91
C ILE A 211 -16.38 17.97 -4.71
N PHE A 212 -17.54 17.39 -4.48
CA PHE A 212 -17.77 16.34 -3.48
C PHE A 212 -17.87 14.99 -4.17
N MET A 213 -17.14 13.99 -3.69
CA MET A 213 -17.18 12.61 -4.22
C MET A 213 -16.75 11.59 -3.17
N THR A 214 -16.86 10.29 -3.45
CA THR A 214 -16.23 9.27 -2.61
C THR A 214 -14.80 8.99 -3.04
N MET A 215 -13.98 8.38 -2.17
CA MET A 215 -12.60 8.02 -2.52
C MET A 215 -12.57 7.06 -3.72
N ARG A 216 -13.45 6.04 -3.70
CA ARG A 216 -13.60 5.11 -4.84
C ARG A 216 -13.93 5.83 -6.15
N LYS A 217 -14.68 6.94 -6.11
CA LYS A 217 -15.02 7.72 -7.31
C LYS A 217 -13.83 8.55 -7.82
N LEU A 218 -12.98 9.04 -6.93
CA LEU A 218 -11.73 9.70 -7.29
C LEU A 218 -10.78 8.74 -8.02
N LEU A 219 -10.66 7.50 -7.54
CA LEU A 219 -9.81 6.45 -8.13
C LEU A 219 -10.35 5.97 -9.49
N SER A 220 -11.60 5.49 -9.53
CA SER A 220 -12.22 4.91 -10.74
C SER A 220 -12.53 5.91 -11.87
N GLY A 221 -12.51 7.21 -11.55
CA GLY A 221 -12.70 8.29 -12.53
C GLY A 221 -14.13 8.42 -13.10
N LEU A 222 -14.21 9.01 -14.29
CA LEU A 222 -15.41 9.35 -15.05
C LEU A 222 -15.55 8.47 -16.28
N SER A 223 -16.77 8.40 -16.80
CA SER A 223 -17.06 7.79 -18.10
C SER A 223 -17.68 8.90 -18.98
N PRO A 224 -16.85 9.68 -19.70
CA PRO A 224 -17.23 10.95 -20.31
C PRO A 224 -18.22 10.78 -21.45
N LEU A 225 -19.20 11.68 -21.54
CA LEU A 225 -20.15 11.74 -22.66
C LEU A 225 -19.59 12.50 -23.86
N ALA A 226 -18.79 13.52 -23.61
CA ALA A 226 -18.11 14.35 -24.59
C ALA A 226 -16.63 14.47 -24.21
N GLY A 227 -15.73 14.23 -25.18
CA GLY A 227 -14.27 14.22 -24.97
C GLY A 227 -13.72 12.84 -24.62
N SER A 228 -12.43 12.80 -24.26
CA SER A 228 -11.67 11.54 -24.06
C SER A 228 -11.07 11.34 -22.66
N GLY A 229 -11.29 12.27 -21.72
CA GLY A 229 -10.73 12.19 -20.36
C GLY A 229 -11.62 11.41 -19.39
N ASN A 230 -11.07 10.36 -18.78
CA ASN A 230 -11.77 9.52 -17.79
C ASN A 230 -11.12 9.60 -16.40
N SER A 231 -9.79 9.72 -16.28
CA SER A 231 -9.13 9.69 -14.97
C SER A 231 -9.19 11.03 -14.25
N LEU A 232 -9.47 10.99 -12.94
CA LEU A 232 -9.37 12.14 -12.05
C LEU A 232 -8.01 12.19 -11.31
N LEU A 233 -7.27 11.08 -11.29
CA LEU A 233 -5.90 11.00 -10.78
C LEU A 233 -4.90 11.40 -11.87
N THR A 234 -4.83 12.69 -12.17
CA THR A 234 -3.88 13.24 -13.12
C THR A 234 -3.29 14.55 -12.60
N GLU A 235 -2.04 14.85 -12.94
CA GLU A 235 -1.43 16.14 -12.63
C GLU A 235 -2.32 17.31 -13.12
N GLU A 236 -2.87 17.23 -14.33
CA GLU A 236 -3.73 18.29 -14.89
C GLU A 236 -4.95 18.59 -14.01
N PHE A 237 -5.56 17.55 -13.43
CA PHE A 237 -6.74 17.66 -12.59
C PHE A 237 -6.42 18.07 -11.15
N LEU A 238 -5.30 17.59 -10.60
CA LEU A 238 -4.90 17.78 -9.20
C LEU A 238 -4.04 19.02 -8.96
N LYS A 239 -3.23 19.44 -9.94
CA LYS A 239 -2.27 20.53 -9.79
C LYS A 239 -2.94 21.83 -9.32
N GLY A 240 -2.53 22.28 -8.13
CA GLY A 240 -3.07 23.48 -7.48
C GLY A 240 -4.46 23.31 -6.87
N ALA A 241 -4.91 22.07 -6.68
CA ALA A 241 -6.12 21.75 -5.95
C ALA A 241 -5.86 21.60 -4.44
N ILE A 242 -6.90 21.79 -3.65
CA ILE A 242 -6.93 21.47 -2.22
C ILE A 242 -7.87 20.28 -2.04
N LEU A 243 -7.38 19.19 -1.44
CA LEU A 243 -8.14 17.97 -1.20
C LEU A 243 -8.37 17.78 0.30
N PHE A 244 -9.63 17.68 0.71
CA PHE A 244 -10.02 17.27 2.06
C PHE A 244 -10.46 15.81 2.04
N ILE A 245 -9.79 14.97 2.85
CA ILE A 245 -10.12 13.55 2.99
C ILE A 245 -10.68 13.34 4.40
N ASP A 246 -12.01 13.24 4.51
CA ASP A 246 -12.67 12.90 5.77
C ASP A 246 -12.68 11.38 5.97
N GLU A 247 -12.48 10.95 7.22
CA GLU A 247 -12.22 9.55 7.58
C GLU A 247 -10.98 8.97 6.87
N TYR A 248 -9.92 9.78 6.80
CA TYR A 248 -8.67 9.47 6.08
C TYR A 248 -8.20 8.02 6.20
N ASP A 249 -8.08 7.51 7.42
CA ASP A 249 -7.60 6.16 7.71
C ASP A 249 -8.51 5.05 7.18
N ALA A 250 -9.83 5.28 7.16
CA ALA A 250 -10.80 4.33 6.59
C ALA A 250 -10.72 4.28 5.06
N THR A 251 -10.31 5.38 4.40
CA THR A 251 -10.22 5.41 2.93
C THR A 251 -9.19 4.45 2.36
N LYS A 252 -8.18 4.03 3.14
CA LYS A 252 -7.18 3.06 2.67
C LYS A 252 -7.80 1.75 2.21
N GLU A 253 -8.86 1.28 2.88
CA GLU A 253 -9.55 0.06 2.49
C GLU A 253 -10.23 0.20 1.12
N ASP A 254 -10.86 1.35 0.85
CA ASP A 254 -11.43 1.67 -0.46
C ASP A 254 -10.36 1.68 -1.55
N VAL A 255 -9.16 2.16 -1.25
CA VAL A 255 -8.03 2.16 -2.20
C VAL A 255 -7.56 0.74 -2.48
N LYS A 256 -7.40 -0.11 -1.46
CA LYS A 256 -7.03 -1.52 -1.63
C LYS A 256 -8.07 -2.29 -2.46
N ASP A 257 -9.36 -2.08 -2.16
CA ASP A 257 -10.48 -2.69 -2.90
C ASP A 257 -10.38 -2.35 -4.40
N GLU A 258 -10.23 -1.07 -4.73
CA GLU A 258 -10.17 -0.62 -6.13
C GLU A 258 -8.92 -1.18 -6.84
N ILE A 259 -7.74 -1.14 -6.20
CA ILE A 259 -6.50 -1.72 -6.75
C ILE A 259 -6.71 -3.20 -7.08
N ILE A 260 -7.27 -3.98 -6.14
CA ILE A 260 -7.46 -5.42 -6.34
C ILE A 260 -8.51 -5.69 -7.42
N GLU A 261 -9.63 -4.95 -7.42
CA GLU A 261 -10.68 -5.09 -8.43
C GLU A 261 -10.18 -4.76 -9.84
N GLU A 262 -9.34 -3.73 -10.01
CA GLU A 262 -8.72 -3.41 -11.29
C GLU A 262 -7.74 -4.51 -11.72
N GLN A 263 -6.86 -4.97 -10.83
CA GLN A 263 -5.84 -5.95 -11.16
C GLN A 263 -6.40 -7.36 -11.44
N LEU A 264 -7.49 -7.76 -10.78
CA LEU A 264 -8.18 -9.03 -11.09
C LEU A 264 -8.81 -9.02 -12.49
N LYS A 265 -9.26 -7.86 -12.98
CA LYS A 265 -9.76 -7.69 -14.36
C LYS A 265 -8.62 -7.74 -15.39
N GLU A 266 -7.37 -7.65 -14.95
CA GLU A 266 -6.14 -7.56 -15.76
C GLU A 266 -5.22 -8.80 -15.63
N ARG A 267 -5.76 -9.96 -15.23
CA ARG A 267 -5.03 -11.24 -15.21
C ARG A 267 -4.74 -11.74 -16.62
N LEU A 268 -3.47 -11.70 -17.04
CA LEU A 268 -3.13 -11.77 -18.47
C LEU A 268 -1.84 -12.53 -18.78
N ASP A 269 -1.77 -13.18 -19.95
CA ASP A 269 -0.61 -13.96 -20.40
C ASP A 269 0.51 -13.05 -20.93
N LEU A 270 1.55 -12.89 -20.12
CA LEU A 270 2.66 -11.99 -20.42
C LEU A 270 3.46 -12.42 -21.67
N VAL A 271 3.66 -13.72 -21.85
CA VAL A 271 4.46 -14.26 -22.97
C VAL A 271 3.69 -14.12 -24.28
N ARG A 272 2.39 -14.35 -24.26
CA ARG A 272 1.52 -14.13 -25.41
C ARG A 272 1.55 -12.67 -25.88
N VAL A 273 1.43 -11.71 -24.97
CA VAL A 273 1.46 -10.28 -25.35
C VAL A 273 2.83 -9.88 -25.91
N PHE A 274 3.91 -10.41 -25.34
CA PHE A 274 5.24 -10.22 -25.94
C PHE A 274 5.30 -10.74 -27.38
N ARG A 275 4.79 -11.96 -27.65
CA ARG A 275 4.75 -12.53 -29.01
C ARG A 275 3.95 -11.65 -29.97
N SER A 276 2.80 -11.10 -29.55
CA SER A 276 1.99 -10.16 -30.35
C SER A 276 2.75 -8.88 -30.70
N VAL A 277 3.43 -8.27 -29.70
CA VAL A 277 4.27 -7.08 -29.91
C VAL A 277 5.42 -7.40 -30.85
N TYR A 278 6.13 -8.51 -30.62
CA TYR A 278 7.25 -8.98 -31.42
C TYR A 278 6.87 -9.16 -32.90
N SER A 279 5.74 -9.82 -33.17
CA SER A 279 5.24 -10.03 -34.53
C SER A 279 4.98 -8.70 -35.25
N THR A 280 4.36 -7.73 -34.56
CA THR A 280 4.07 -6.43 -35.17
C THR A 280 5.33 -5.64 -35.47
N LEU A 281 6.32 -5.65 -34.55
CA LEU A 281 7.62 -4.99 -34.74
C LEU A 281 8.31 -5.40 -36.05
N HIS A 282 8.06 -6.62 -36.55
CA HIS A 282 8.65 -7.17 -37.76
C HIS A 282 7.75 -7.09 -39.01
N SER A 283 6.59 -6.42 -38.92
CA SER A 283 5.60 -6.36 -40.01
C SER A 283 5.45 -4.99 -40.67
N GLU A 284 6.10 -3.93 -40.15
CA GLU A 284 6.11 -2.53 -40.65
C GLU A 284 4.72 -1.92 -40.99
N ARG A 285 3.69 -2.18 -40.18
CA ARG A 285 2.31 -1.73 -40.45
C ARG A 285 1.93 -0.40 -39.79
N PHE A 286 2.68 0.67 -40.01
CA PHE A 286 2.35 2.01 -39.49
C PHE A 286 1.94 2.99 -40.60
N SER A 287 1.10 3.98 -40.28
CA SER A 287 0.75 5.05 -41.22
C SER A 287 1.90 6.04 -41.38
N ASN A 288 1.96 6.74 -42.51
CA ASN A 288 2.96 7.78 -42.74
C ASN A 288 2.95 8.83 -41.62
N ASP A 289 1.79 9.26 -41.12
CA ASP A 289 1.74 10.21 -40.00
C ASP A 289 2.47 9.73 -38.72
N LEU A 290 2.47 8.42 -38.44
CA LEU A 290 3.17 7.85 -37.30
C LEU A 290 4.65 7.64 -37.60
N LEU A 291 4.98 7.22 -38.83
CA LEU A 291 6.36 7.04 -39.30
C LEU A 291 7.11 8.37 -39.36
N ASP A 292 6.47 9.44 -39.82
CA ASP A 292 7.04 10.77 -39.88
C ASP A 292 7.51 11.23 -38.49
N VAL A 293 6.72 10.96 -37.44
CA VAL A 293 7.10 11.28 -36.06
C VAL A 293 8.22 10.38 -35.55
N LEU A 294 8.19 9.09 -35.94
CA LEU A 294 9.16 8.10 -35.50
C LEU A 294 10.56 8.39 -36.05
N TYR A 295 10.63 8.86 -37.29
CA TYR A 295 11.86 9.13 -38.04
C TYR A 295 12.26 10.62 -38.08
N GLU A 296 11.56 11.49 -37.35
CA GLU A 296 12.00 12.86 -37.11
C GLU A 296 13.19 12.85 -36.11
N ASP A 297 14.33 13.41 -36.55
CA ASP A 297 15.62 13.35 -35.82
C ASP A 297 15.59 14.10 -34.46
N ASP A 298 14.68 15.06 -34.29
CA ASP A 298 14.59 15.93 -33.10
C ASP A 298 14.26 15.19 -31.79
N HIS A 299 13.86 13.92 -31.86
CA HIS A 299 13.36 13.18 -30.70
C HIS A 299 14.14 11.89 -30.38
N GLY A 300 15.12 11.49 -31.20
CA GLY A 300 15.87 10.24 -30.97
C GLY A 300 14.99 8.98 -30.88
N LEU A 301 13.77 9.04 -31.43
CA LEU A 301 12.78 7.96 -31.38
C LEU A 301 13.17 6.79 -32.28
N GLN A 302 13.78 7.08 -33.43
CA GLN A 302 14.25 6.08 -34.37
C GLN A 302 15.28 5.13 -33.74
N ASP A 303 16.30 5.67 -33.07
CA ASP A 303 17.34 4.84 -32.45
C ASP A 303 16.79 4.06 -31.26
N PHE A 304 15.86 4.65 -30.51
CA PHE A 304 15.16 3.90 -29.47
C PHE A 304 14.33 2.76 -30.07
N TYR A 305 13.60 2.99 -31.15
CA TYR A 305 12.85 1.95 -31.85
C TYR A 305 13.72 0.80 -32.35
N LYS A 306 14.87 1.10 -32.97
CA LYS A 306 15.87 0.09 -33.34
C LYS A 306 16.33 -0.71 -32.11
N GLY A 307 16.63 -0.03 -31.00
CA GLY A 307 17.00 -0.67 -29.74
C GLY A 307 15.90 -1.57 -29.15
N ILE A 308 14.62 -1.21 -29.32
CA ILE A 308 13.49 -2.07 -28.96
C ILE A 308 13.47 -3.34 -29.82
N ILE A 309 13.64 -3.24 -31.14
CA ILE A 309 13.68 -4.39 -32.06
C ILE A 309 14.84 -5.33 -31.70
N THR A 310 16.05 -4.80 -31.52
CA THR A 310 17.23 -5.60 -31.14
C THR A 310 16.98 -6.37 -29.84
N HIS A 311 16.50 -5.69 -28.80
CA HIS A 311 16.22 -6.34 -27.52
C HIS A 311 15.08 -7.37 -27.63
N ALA A 312 14.06 -7.13 -28.47
CA ALA A 312 13.00 -8.09 -28.71
C ALA A 312 13.53 -9.37 -29.39
N ASN A 313 14.41 -9.24 -30.39
CA ASN A 313 15.08 -10.36 -31.06
C ASN A 313 15.95 -11.17 -30.11
N GLU A 314 16.76 -10.50 -29.28
CA GLU A 314 17.57 -11.16 -28.25
C GLU A 314 16.71 -12.01 -27.31
N LEU A 315 15.57 -11.51 -26.85
CA LEU A 315 14.67 -12.25 -25.95
C LEU A 315 13.96 -13.40 -26.66
N TYR A 316 13.52 -13.20 -27.91
CA TYR A 316 12.84 -14.21 -28.70
C TYR A 316 13.72 -15.45 -28.91
N GLU A 317 14.97 -15.24 -29.34
CA GLU A 317 15.95 -16.29 -29.54
C GLU A 317 16.39 -16.93 -28.23
N ARG A 318 16.81 -16.12 -27.25
CA ARG A 318 17.37 -16.59 -25.98
C ARG A 318 16.40 -17.47 -25.18
N PHE A 319 15.11 -17.21 -25.29
CA PHE A 319 14.08 -17.94 -24.57
C PHE A 319 13.22 -18.81 -25.49
N HIS A 320 13.65 -19.08 -26.73
CA HIS A 320 12.94 -19.94 -27.68
C HIS A 320 11.44 -19.61 -27.77
N LEU A 321 11.09 -18.32 -27.83
CA LEU A 321 9.69 -17.87 -27.73
C LEU A 321 8.86 -18.19 -28.97
N GLY A 322 9.47 -18.73 -30.03
CA GLY A 322 8.78 -19.35 -31.15
C GLY A 322 8.18 -20.74 -30.87
N LEU A 323 8.61 -21.41 -29.80
CA LEU A 323 8.08 -22.70 -29.38
C LEU A 323 6.99 -22.54 -28.33
N SER A 324 6.00 -23.45 -28.32
CA SER A 324 5.03 -23.56 -27.22
C SER A 324 5.71 -24.04 -25.95
N TYR A 325 5.26 -23.56 -24.78
CA TYR A 325 5.72 -24.00 -23.47
C TYR A 325 4.69 -24.96 -22.87
N ARG A 326 5.08 -26.06 -22.22
CA ARG A 326 4.12 -26.99 -21.63
C ARG A 326 4.62 -27.63 -20.34
N GLN A 327 3.81 -27.70 -19.30
CA GLN A 327 4.18 -28.41 -18.07
C GLN A 327 4.18 -29.93 -18.30
N VAL A 328 5.18 -30.65 -17.77
CA VAL A 328 5.22 -32.12 -17.84
C VAL A 328 4.12 -32.74 -16.98
N GLU A 329 3.58 -33.90 -17.38
CA GLU A 329 2.37 -34.52 -16.79
C GLU A 329 2.45 -34.75 -15.26
N GLU A 330 3.64 -34.99 -14.69
CA GLU A 330 3.86 -35.09 -13.24
C GLU A 330 3.58 -33.77 -12.48
N LEU A 331 3.51 -32.64 -13.19
CA LEU A 331 3.14 -31.32 -12.68
C LEU A 331 1.67 -30.96 -12.94
N VAL A 332 0.99 -31.72 -13.80
CA VAL A 332 -0.39 -31.49 -14.26
C VAL A 332 -1.42 -32.00 -13.25
N ASP A 333 -0.98 -32.59 -12.14
CA ASP A 333 -1.83 -33.09 -11.05
C ASP A 333 -2.50 -31.91 -10.29
N ARG A 334 -3.44 -31.25 -10.96
CA ARG A 334 -4.43 -30.24 -10.53
C ARG A 334 -3.92 -29.02 -9.74
N LYS A 335 -2.61 -28.70 -9.75
CA LYS A 335 -2.03 -27.61 -8.95
C LYS A 335 -1.39 -26.53 -9.82
N LYS A 336 -2.03 -25.36 -9.87
CA LYS A 336 -1.48 -24.11 -10.42
C LYS A 336 -0.13 -23.80 -9.78
N ASN A 337 0.94 -23.65 -10.56
CA ASN A 337 2.24 -23.26 -10.01
C ASN A 337 2.30 -21.73 -9.90
N PHE A 338 2.67 -21.22 -8.72
CA PHE A 338 2.75 -19.79 -8.46
C PHE A 338 4.20 -19.34 -8.24
N LEU A 339 4.52 -18.15 -8.75
CA LEU A 339 5.76 -17.43 -8.47
C LEU A 339 5.40 -16.06 -7.90
N PHE A 340 6.05 -15.68 -6.80
CA PHE A 340 5.87 -14.38 -6.19
C PHE A 340 7.16 -13.56 -6.34
N TYR A 341 7.02 -12.27 -6.66
CA TYR A 341 8.14 -11.37 -6.88
C TYR A 341 7.92 -10.04 -6.16
N ASP A 342 8.75 -9.77 -5.16
CA ASP A 342 8.75 -8.55 -4.33
C ASP A 342 10.14 -7.88 -4.28
N SER A 343 10.79 -7.78 -5.45
CA SER A 343 12.23 -7.52 -5.72
C SER A 343 13.06 -8.79 -5.96
N GLN A 344 12.66 -9.91 -5.35
CA GLN A 344 13.27 -11.22 -5.56
C GLN A 344 12.21 -12.29 -5.79
N PHE A 345 12.50 -13.27 -6.64
CA PHE A 345 11.58 -14.40 -6.82
C PHE A 345 11.58 -15.31 -5.60
N GLN A 346 10.37 -15.60 -5.14
CA GLN A 346 10.05 -16.64 -4.19
C GLN A 346 9.31 -17.74 -4.96
N THR A 347 9.95 -18.88 -5.13
CA THR A 347 9.36 -20.05 -5.80
C THR A 347 8.66 -20.90 -4.75
N ILE A 348 7.41 -21.27 -4.98
CA ILE A 348 6.62 -22.08 -4.06
C ILE A 348 6.55 -23.50 -4.61
N LEU A 349 7.56 -24.30 -4.28
CA LEU A 349 7.66 -25.69 -4.71
C LEU A 349 7.64 -26.65 -3.51
N GLU A 350 7.54 -27.94 -3.82
CA GLU A 350 7.69 -29.03 -2.86
C GLU A 350 9.08 -28.98 -2.20
N LYS A 351 9.18 -29.57 -1.00
CA LYS A 351 10.44 -29.61 -0.25
C LYS A 351 11.54 -30.28 -1.09
N GLY A 352 12.67 -29.59 -1.28
CA GLY A 352 13.79 -30.05 -2.11
C GLY A 352 13.83 -29.47 -3.53
N LYS A 353 12.75 -28.84 -4.01
CA LYS A 353 12.70 -28.15 -5.31
C LYS A 353 12.74 -26.63 -5.08
N TYR A 354 13.57 -25.90 -5.83
CA TYR A 354 13.78 -24.45 -5.62
C TYR A 354 13.55 -23.59 -6.87
N THR A 355 13.50 -24.21 -8.05
CA THR A 355 13.47 -23.49 -9.33
C THR A 355 12.59 -24.20 -10.36
N ILE A 356 12.01 -23.41 -11.28
CA ILE A 356 11.24 -23.91 -12.43
C ILE A 356 12.06 -23.61 -13.69
N PHE A 357 12.31 -24.65 -14.49
CA PHE A 357 13.05 -24.53 -15.75
C PHE A 357 12.21 -25.05 -16.91
N ALA A 358 12.50 -24.60 -18.12
CA ALA A 358 12.03 -25.20 -19.34
C ALA A 358 13.21 -25.77 -20.14
N LYS A 359 13.01 -26.94 -20.73
CA LYS A 359 13.96 -27.57 -21.64
C LYS A 359 13.31 -27.86 -22.96
N GLU A 360 14.06 -27.77 -24.04
CA GLU A 360 13.57 -28.16 -25.35
C GLU A 360 13.29 -29.68 -25.38
N ASP A 361 12.07 -30.03 -25.77
CA ASP A 361 11.63 -31.38 -26.09
C ASP A 361 11.62 -31.50 -27.61
N ASN A 362 12.77 -31.89 -28.17
CA ASN A 362 12.97 -32.02 -29.63
C ASN A 362 11.96 -32.97 -30.29
N ALA A 363 11.48 -33.99 -29.57
CA ALA A 363 10.52 -34.96 -30.12
C ALA A 363 9.12 -34.35 -30.29
N ARG A 364 8.75 -33.41 -29.43
CA ARG A 364 7.45 -32.72 -29.46
C ARG A 364 7.52 -31.29 -29.99
N HIS A 365 8.70 -30.82 -30.36
CA HIS A 365 8.97 -29.46 -30.85
C HIS A 365 8.39 -28.36 -29.93
N ARG A 366 8.69 -28.46 -28.63
CA ARG A 366 8.17 -27.56 -27.60
C ARG A 366 9.15 -27.39 -26.44
N MET A 367 8.90 -26.41 -25.58
CA MET A 367 9.61 -26.20 -24.31
C MET A 367 8.86 -26.89 -23.17
N SER A 368 9.43 -27.95 -22.59
CA SER A 368 8.85 -28.67 -21.44
C SER A 368 9.27 -28.04 -20.11
N ILE A 369 8.29 -27.57 -19.33
CA ILE A 369 8.48 -26.98 -18.00
C ILE A 369 8.60 -28.08 -16.95
N ILE A 370 9.68 -28.04 -16.17
CA ILE A 370 10.07 -29.00 -15.14
C ILE A 370 10.47 -28.28 -13.84
N LYS A 371 10.39 -28.98 -12.70
CA LYS A 371 10.87 -28.49 -11.40
C LYS A 371 12.25 -29.09 -11.09
N GLY A 372 13.19 -28.27 -10.62
CA GLY A 372 14.57 -28.69 -10.32
C GLY A 372 15.01 -28.47 -8.86
N GLU A 373 15.99 -29.26 -8.43
CA GLU A 373 16.56 -29.25 -7.07
C GLU A 373 17.74 -28.28 -6.89
N ASN A 374 18.35 -27.75 -7.96
CA ASN A 374 19.50 -26.84 -7.89
C ASN A 374 19.21 -25.41 -8.41
N SER A 375 19.87 -24.42 -7.80
CA SER A 375 19.60 -22.98 -7.94
C SER A 375 20.36 -22.29 -9.08
N PHE A 376 21.26 -22.98 -9.79
CA PHE A 376 22.03 -22.36 -10.88
C PHE A 376 22.21 -23.35 -12.03
N SER A 377 21.64 -22.99 -13.18
CA SER A 377 21.80 -23.59 -14.52
C SER A 377 21.61 -25.11 -14.64
N ILE A 378 20.59 -25.50 -15.38
CA ILE A 378 20.66 -26.76 -16.13
C ILE A 378 21.23 -26.40 -17.51
N ASP A 379 22.25 -27.12 -17.95
CA ASP A 379 22.89 -26.90 -19.24
C ASP A 379 21.84 -26.94 -20.37
N GLY A 380 21.81 -25.91 -21.21
CA GLY A 380 20.83 -25.73 -22.29
C GLY A 380 19.36 -25.44 -21.87
N GLY A 381 19.07 -25.15 -20.59
CA GLY A 381 17.71 -24.88 -20.10
C GLY A 381 17.37 -23.40 -19.85
N VAL A 382 16.09 -23.03 -20.03
CA VAL A 382 15.55 -21.70 -19.73
C VAL A 382 15.01 -21.64 -18.29
N ALA A 383 15.51 -20.74 -17.45
CA ALA A 383 14.89 -20.48 -16.14
C ALA A 383 13.63 -19.62 -16.31
N ILE A 384 12.47 -20.11 -15.86
CA ILE A 384 11.18 -19.41 -16.03
C ILE A 384 11.19 -18.05 -15.31
N GLN A 385 11.81 -17.97 -14.13
CA GLN A 385 11.94 -16.69 -13.43
C GLN A 385 12.77 -15.66 -14.22
N ASP A 386 13.80 -16.10 -14.96
CA ASP A 386 14.61 -15.20 -15.79
C ASP A 386 13.82 -14.75 -17.04
N LEU A 387 13.09 -15.67 -17.67
CA LEU A 387 12.16 -15.37 -18.77
C LEU A 387 11.16 -14.29 -18.36
N LEU A 388 10.37 -14.54 -17.31
CA LEU A 388 9.30 -13.64 -16.87
C LEU A 388 9.84 -12.27 -16.47
N ARG A 389 10.99 -12.22 -15.79
CA ARG A 389 11.64 -10.96 -15.41
C ARG A 389 12.12 -10.16 -16.61
N LYS A 390 12.77 -10.82 -17.58
CA LYS A 390 13.33 -10.13 -18.75
C LYS A 390 12.22 -9.68 -19.71
N VAL A 391 11.15 -10.45 -19.84
CA VAL A 391 9.95 -10.04 -20.58
C VAL A 391 9.23 -8.89 -19.86
N ASP A 392 8.99 -8.94 -18.54
CA ASP A 392 8.40 -7.80 -17.78
C ASP A 392 9.25 -6.52 -17.94
N ALA A 393 10.58 -6.64 -17.89
CA ALA A 393 11.49 -5.52 -18.12
C ALA A 393 11.40 -4.96 -19.55
N PHE A 394 11.28 -5.84 -20.55
CA PHE A 394 11.02 -5.42 -21.94
C PHE A 394 9.68 -4.69 -22.05
N MET A 395 8.59 -5.21 -21.47
CA MET A 395 7.27 -4.59 -21.52
C MET A 395 7.27 -3.18 -20.91
N LYS A 396 8.01 -2.96 -19.82
CA LYS A 396 8.24 -1.62 -19.24
C LYS A 396 8.93 -0.69 -20.24
N ARG A 397 10.04 -1.14 -20.82
CA ARG A 397 10.82 -0.34 -21.79
C ARG A 397 10.01 -0.04 -23.05
N PHE A 398 9.24 -1.01 -23.54
CA PHE A 398 8.33 -0.86 -24.67
C PHE A 398 7.22 0.14 -24.38
N SER A 399 6.62 0.10 -23.18
CA SER A 399 5.56 1.05 -22.78
C SER A 399 6.10 2.47 -22.67
N TYR A 400 7.32 2.65 -22.17
CA TYR A 400 8.01 3.94 -22.17
C TYR A 400 8.29 4.44 -23.59
N PHE A 401 8.71 3.56 -24.51
CA PHE A 401 8.84 3.89 -25.93
C PHE A 401 7.50 4.33 -26.54
N VAL A 402 6.41 3.59 -26.30
CA VAL A 402 5.05 3.95 -26.73
C VAL A 402 4.66 5.32 -26.21
N TRP A 403 4.98 5.65 -24.96
CA TRP A 403 4.71 6.96 -24.40
C TRP A 403 5.50 8.08 -25.09
N ARG A 404 6.79 7.90 -25.35
CA ARG A 404 7.59 8.91 -26.05
C ARG A 404 7.03 9.16 -27.45
N TRP A 405 6.69 8.10 -28.16
CA TRP A 405 6.09 8.19 -29.49
C TRP A 405 4.71 8.84 -29.44
N ALA A 406 3.87 8.47 -28.47
CA ALA A 406 2.56 9.05 -28.23
C ALA A 406 2.64 10.55 -27.92
N ASN A 407 3.61 10.97 -27.09
CA ASN A 407 3.82 12.37 -26.75
C ASN A 407 4.21 13.21 -27.97
N ALA A 408 5.20 12.73 -28.74
CA ALA A 408 5.62 13.41 -29.98
C ALA A 408 4.47 13.47 -31.00
N TYR A 409 3.73 12.37 -31.17
CA TYR A 409 2.58 12.31 -32.07
C TYR A 409 1.45 13.25 -31.62
N MET A 410 1.14 13.29 -30.33
CA MET A 410 0.16 14.21 -29.74
C MET A 410 0.54 15.67 -30.00
N ILE A 411 1.80 16.05 -29.78
CA ILE A 411 2.28 17.43 -30.01
C ILE A 411 2.09 17.81 -31.47
N LYS A 412 2.57 16.97 -32.40
CA LYS A 412 2.48 17.21 -33.85
C LYS A 412 1.03 17.31 -34.33
N GLU A 413 0.17 16.39 -33.87
CA GLU A 413 -1.24 16.37 -34.25
C GLU A 413 -2.00 17.57 -33.67
N ASN A 414 -1.71 17.97 -32.43
CA ASN A 414 -2.30 19.17 -31.83
C ASN A 414 -1.84 20.46 -32.51
N TYR A 415 -0.58 20.52 -32.97
CA TYR A 415 -0.08 21.63 -33.78
C TYR A 415 -0.85 21.71 -35.11
N LYS A 416 -0.98 20.60 -35.85
CA LYS A 416 -1.77 20.51 -37.09
C LYS A 416 -3.22 20.98 -36.88
N ARG A 417 -3.84 20.57 -35.76
CA ARG A 417 -5.21 21.00 -35.39
C ARG A 417 -5.30 22.50 -35.12
N THR A 418 -4.29 23.08 -34.46
CA THR A 418 -4.22 24.52 -34.18
C THR A 418 -4.05 25.33 -35.47
N GLU A 419 -3.21 24.86 -36.40
CA GLU A 419 -3.06 25.50 -37.71
C GLU A 419 -4.34 25.44 -38.54
N ARG A 420 -5.06 24.31 -38.52
CA ARG A 420 -6.37 24.19 -39.18
C ARG A 420 -7.42 25.10 -38.55
N MET A 421 -7.40 25.27 -37.23
CA MET A 421 -8.27 26.24 -36.57
C MET A 421 -7.98 27.66 -37.05
N ALA A 422 -6.71 28.03 -37.19
CA ALA A 422 -6.31 29.35 -37.70
C ALA A 422 -6.66 29.57 -39.18
N LYS A 423 -6.58 28.51 -40.02
CA LYS A 423 -6.87 28.59 -41.47
C LYS A 423 -8.36 28.48 -41.80
N ASP A 424 -9.04 27.49 -41.22
CA ASP A 424 -10.39 27.08 -41.63
C ASP A 424 -11.46 27.52 -40.61
N GLY A 425 -11.06 28.08 -39.47
CA GLY A 425 -11.97 28.47 -38.38
C GLY A 425 -12.61 27.29 -37.63
N ILE A 426 -12.15 26.05 -37.87
CA ILE A 426 -12.71 24.84 -37.28
C ILE A 426 -11.94 24.49 -36.00
N GLU A 427 -12.60 24.63 -34.85
CA GLU A 427 -12.05 24.28 -33.55
C GLU A 427 -12.13 22.75 -33.31
N LEU A 428 -11.00 22.05 -33.46
CA LEU A 428 -10.89 20.61 -33.24
C LEU A 428 -10.48 20.30 -31.79
N ASP A 429 -10.97 19.17 -31.26
CA ASP A 429 -10.56 18.71 -29.93
C ASP A 429 -9.06 18.49 -29.88
N LYS A 430 -8.41 18.89 -28.77
CA LYS A 430 -7.02 18.51 -28.54
C LYS A 430 -6.94 17.00 -28.33
N MET A 431 -5.98 16.39 -29.01
CA MET A 431 -5.55 15.03 -28.78
C MET A 431 -4.91 14.93 -27.39
N THR A 432 -5.38 13.98 -26.59
CA THR A 432 -4.74 13.63 -25.33
C THR A 432 -3.62 12.62 -25.57
N ILE A 433 -2.70 12.55 -24.62
CA ILE A 433 -1.59 11.58 -24.68
C ILE A 433 -2.11 10.14 -24.65
N ASP A 434 -3.19 9.87 -23.89
CA ASP A 434 -3.83 8.55 -23.83
C ASP A 434 -4.40 8.15 -25.20
N ASN A 435 -5.08 9.07 -25.92
CA ASN A 435 -5.58 8.80 -27.27
C ASN A 435 -4.43 8.53 -28.26
N ALA A 436 -3.31 9.22 -28.09
CA ALA A 436 -2.10 9.00 -28.89
C ALA A 436 -1.53 7.61 -28.64
N ALA A 437 -1.43 7.22 -27.38
CA ALA A 437 -0.99 5.88 -27.00
C ALA A 437 -1.95 4.81 -27.53
N TYR A 438 -3.27 4.99 -27.43
CA TYR A 438 -4.26 4.07 -28.02
C TYR A 438 -4.06 3.92 -29.53
N SER A 439 -3.81 5.01 -30.25
CA SER A 439 -3.59 4.99 -31.70
C SER A 439 -2.36 4.18 -32.11
N ILE A 440 -1.33 4.14 -31.25
CA ILE A 440 -0.10 3.37 -31.45
C ILE A 440 -0.30 1.91 -31.01
N ILE A 441 -0.81 1.69 -29.80
CA ILE A 441 -1.00 0.35 -29.21
C ILE A 441 -1.96 -0.50 -30.06
N ASP A 442 -2.99 0.10 -30.65
CA ASP A 442 -3.93 -0.57 -31.56
C ASP A 442 -3.26 -1.18 -32.80
N LYS A 443 -2.03 -0.75 -33.14
CA LYS A 443 -1.24 -1.37 -34.21
C LYS A 443 -0.53 -2.64 -33.76
N PHE A 444 -0.16 -2.72 -32.49
CA PHE A 444 0.56 -3.85 -31.92
C PHE A 444 -0.36 -4.97 -31.45
N LEU A 445 -1.53 -4.61 -30.92
CA LEU A 445 -2.41 -5.53 -30.21
C LEU A 445 -3.84 -5.36 -30.72
N SER A 446 -4.52 -6.45 -31.05
CA SER A 446 -5.92 -6.45 -31.47
C SER A 446 -6.86 -6.76 -30.31
N ASP A 447 -6.44 -7.63 -29.40
CA ASP A 447 -7.22 -8.05 -28.25
C ASP A 447 -7.31 -6.95 -27.18
N ARG A 448 -8.52 -6.72 -26.67
CA ARG A 448 -8.80 -5.65 -25.70
C ARG A 448 -8.07 -5.87 -24.38
N GLN A 449 -7.90 -7.12 -23.97
CA GLN A 449 -7.22 -7.47 -22.73
C GLN A 449 -5.70 -7.32 -22.90
N GLU A 450 -5.12 -7.75 -24.03
CA GLU A 450 -3.70 -7.52 -24.33
C GLU A 450 -3.36 -6.01 -24.33
N LYS A 451 -4.20 -5.16 -24.93
CA LYS A 451 -4.05 -3.69 -24.89
C LYS A 451 -3.99 -3.16 -23.46
N ARG A 452 -4.85 -3.67 -22.57
CA ARG A 452 -4.87 -3.25 -21.16
C ARG A 452 -3.55 -3.52 -20.46
N ILE A 453 -2.79 -4.56 -20.81
CA ILE A 453 -1.45 -4.78 -20.24
C ILE A 453 -0.56 -3.58 -20.52
N ILE A 454 -0.44 -3.18 -21.78
CA ILE A 454 0.42 -2.04 -22.15
C ILE A 454 -0.07 -0.80 -21.43
N PHE A 455 -1.39 -0.59 -21.34
CA PHE A 455 -1.95 0.52 -20.57
C PHE A 455 -1.63 0.45 -19.07
N SER A 456 -1.60 -0.73 -18.47
CA SER A 456 -1.21 -0.88 -17.06
C SER A 456 0.27 -0.55 -16.84
N TYR A 457 1.14 -0.77 -17.83
CA TYR A 457 2.54 -0.30 -17.79
C TYR A 457 2.68 1.17 -18.17
N TYR A 458 1.74 1.70 -18.93
CA TYR A 458 1.66 3.10 -19.37
C TYR A 458 1.13 4.05 -18.28
N SER A 459 0.67 3.56 -17.11
CA SER A 459 0.07 4.42 -16.08
C SER A 459 0.98 5.61 -15.77
N LYS A 460 0.40 6.82 -15.71
CA LYS A 460 1.16 8.08 -15.57
C LYS A 460 2.09 8.06 -14.35
N MET A 461 1.65 7.45 -13.25
CA MET A 461 2.44 7.25 -12.03
C MET A 461 3.69 6.40 -12.28
N ASN A 462 3.56 5.25 -12.97
CA ASN A 462 4.70 4.42 -13.35
C ASN A 462 5.68 5.16 -14.27
N MET A 463 5.14 6.01 -15.17
CA MET A 463 5.94 6.77 -16.13
C MET A 463 6.75 7.89 -15.48
N GLN A 464 6.19 8.60 -14.49
CA GLN A 464 6.92 9.60 -13.70
C GLN A 464 8.08 8.95 -12.93
N ALA A 465 7.84 7.82 -12.26
CA ALA A 465 8.89 7.07 -11.59
C ALA A 465 10.02 6.63 -12.54
N MET A 466 9.72 6.35 -13.81
CA MET A 466 10.74 6.03 -14.83
C MET A 466 11.49 7.25 -15.35
N HIS A 467 10.88 8.45 -15.34
CA HIS A 467 11.43 9.66 -15.93
C HIS A 467 12.27 10.48 -14.94
N ASP A 468 11.79 10.61 -13.69
CA ASP A 468 12.37 11.54 -12.72
C ASP A 468 13.63 10.99 -12.06
N GLY A 469 13.97 9.71 -12.30
CA GLY A 469 15.16 9.07 -11.74
C GLY A 469 15.19 9.04 -10.20
N GLN A 470 14.12 9.54 -9.54
CA GLN A 470 13.97 9.57 -8.10
C GLN A 470 14.04 8.14 -7.60
N ARG A 471 15.02 7.87 -6.72
CA ARG A 471 15.29 6.53 -6.25
C ARG A 471 14.34 6.25 -5.10
N LEU A 472 13.07 5.99 -5.44
CA LEU A 472 12.07 5.59 -4.46
C LEU A 472 12.65 4.49 -3.53
N PRO A 473 12.34 4.53 -2.22
CA PRO A 473 12.78 3.49 -1.29
C PRO A 473 12.46 2.10 -1.88
N TYR A 474 13.39 1.15 -1.75
CA TYR A 474 13.19 -0.23 -2.23
C TYR A 474 12.25 -1.00 -1.27
N SER A 475 11.08 -0.42 -1.00
CA SER A 475 10.03 -0.91 -0.13
C SER A 475 8.82 -1.38 -0.95
N TYR A 476 7.97 -2.17 -0.31
CA TYR A 476 6.67 -2.55 -0.88
C TYR A 476 5.83 -1.31 -1.22
N PHE A 477 5.80 -0.32 -0.33
CA PHE A 477 4.98 0.88 -0.49
C PHE A 477 5.28 1.67 -1.76
N ALA A 478 6.51 1.62 -2.29
CA ALA A 478 6.85 2.25 -3.56
C ALA A 478 6.67 1.34 -4.78
N ASN A 479 6.91 0.02 -4.65
CA ASN A 479 7.11 -0.87 -5.79
C ASN A 479 6.05 -1.97 -5.94
N GLY A 480 5.21 -2.16 -4.92
CA GLY A 480 4.21 -3.23 -4.85
C GLY A 480 4.82 -4.63 -4.97
N PHE A 481 4.09 -5.54 -5.62
CA PHE A 481 4.55 -6.91 -5.89
C PHE A 481 3.95 -7.46 -7.20
N THR A 482 4.59 -8.48 -7.76
CA THR A 482 4.08 -9.24 -8.91
C THR A 482 3.87 -10.70 -8.54
N MET A 483 2.75 -11.26 -8.96
CA MET A 483 2.45 -12.68 -8.92
C MET A 483 2.39 -13.22 -10.35
N PHE A 484 2.99 -14.39 -10.57
CA PHE A 484 2.82 -15.15 -11.80
C PHE A 484 2.17 -16.49 -11.50
N GLU A 485 1.32 -16.92 -12.42
CA GLU A 485 0.58 -18.16 -12.35
C GLU A 485 0.77 -18.93 -13.65
N LEU A 486 1.20 -20.18 -13.53
CA LEU A 486 1.35 -21.10 -14.64
C LEU A 486 0.13 -22.04 -14.65
N GLU A 487 -0.73 -21.88 -15.65
CA GLU A 487 -1.99 -22.61 -15.76
C GLU A 487 -2.05 -23.42 -17.05
N ASP A 488 -2.34 -24.72 -16.89
CA ASP A 488 -2.66 -25.63 -17.98
C ASP A 488 -4.14 -26.03 -17.83
N ASN A 489 -4.91 -25.84 -18.88
CA ASN A 489 -6.31 -26.23 -19.01
C ASN A 489 -6.58 -26.74 -20.44
N ASP A 490 -7.79 -27.25 -20.67
CA ASP A 490 -8.16 -27.81 -21.98
C ASP A 490 -8.17 -26.76 -23.10
N ALA A 491 -8.45 -25.49 -22.77
CA ALA A 491 -8.49 -24.39 -23.75
C ALA A 491 -7.08 -23.95 -24.20
N ASN A 492 -6.03 -24.28 -23.46
CA ASN A 492 -4.63 -24.04 -23.81
C ASN A 492 -3.80 -25.33 -23.78
N ASN A 493 -4.34 -26.42 -24.34
CA ASN A 493 -3.71 -27.74 -24.22
C ASN A 493 -2.29 -27.85 -24.82
N ASP A 494 -1.95 -26.99 -25.80
CA ASP A 494 -0.61 -26.98 -26.43
C ASP A 494 0.36 -25.97 -25.81
N ASP A 495 -0.11 -25.04 -24.97
CA ASP A 495 0.72 -23.96 -24.41
C ASP A 495 0.33 -23.60 -22.96
N THR A 496 1.29 -23.49 -22.07
CA THR A 496 1.09 -23.12 -20.66
C THR A 496 0.83 -21.62 -20.58
N MET A 497 -0.32 -21.23 -20.04
CA MET A 497 -0.66 -19.82 -19.86
C MET A 497 0.16 -19.26 -18.69
N MET A 498 1.00 -18.28 -18.98
CA MET A 498 1.85 -17.60 -17.99
C MET A 498 1.20 -16.29 -17.58
N SER A 499 0.18 -16.40 -16.74
CA SER A 499 -0.58 -15.24 -16.26
C SER A 499 0.23 -14.41 -15.28
N MET A 500 0.11 -13.09 -15.39
CA MET A 500 0.71 -12.12 -14.47
C MET A 500 -0.40 -11.29 -13.81
N VAL A 501 -0.29 -11.09 -12.51
CA VAL A 501 -1.07 -10.13 -11.73
C VAL A 501 -0.09 -9.24 -10.97
N LYS A 502 -0.25 -7.93 -11.06
CA LYS A 502 0.78 -7.00 -10.58
C LYS A 502 0.21 -5.81 -9.83
N ILE A 503 0.44 -5.77 -8.52
CA ILE A 503 0.19 -4.57 -7.73
C ILE A 503 1.36 -3.62 -7.96
N LYS A 504 1.13 -2.52 -8.68
CA LYS A 504 2.13 -1.48 -8.94
C LYS A 504 1.91 -0.27 -8.06
N ASP A 505 0.67 0.20 -8.06
CA ASP A 505 0.23 1.34 -7.28
C ASP A 505 -0.31 0.81 -5.94
N THR A 506 0.46 1.03 -4.87
CA THR A 506 0.01 0.77 -3.49
C THR A 506 -0.85 1.94 -2.99
N PRO A 507 -1.63 1.76 -1.92
CA PRO A 507 -2.34 2.87 -1.28
C PRO A 507 -1.41 4.05 -0.94
N GLU A 508 -0.20 3.76 -0.45
CA GLU A 508 0.81 4.76 -0.12
C GLU A 508 1.32 5.51 -1.35
N SER A 509 1.63 4.81 -2.45
CA SER A 509 2.11 5.46 -3.68
C SER A 509 1.04 6.35 -4.31
N ILE A 510 -0.23 5.97 -4.24
CA ILE A 510 -1.36 6.80 -4.70
C ILE A 510 -1.48 8.04 -3.81
N MET A 511 -1.36 7.87 -2.49
CA MET A 511 -1.42 9.01 -1.57
C MET A 511 -0.24 9.98 -1.77
N SER A 512 0.98 9.46 -1.95
CA SER A 512 2.16 10.27 -2.29
C SER A 512 1.93 11.06 -3.59
N PHE A 513 1.47 10.40 -4.66
CA PHE A 513 1.17 11.08 -5.92
C PHE A 513 0.11 12.19 -5.75
N ILE A 514 -0.96 11.94 -4.99
CA ILE A 514 -1.97 12.96 -4.72
C ILE A 514 -1.35 14.14 -3.95
N ALA A 515 -0.57 13.87 -2.91
CA ALA A 515 0.08 14.89 -2.08
C ALA A 515 1.16 15.67 -2.82
N GLU A 516 1.90 15.08 -3.76
CA GLU A 516 2.88 15.79 -4.59
C GLU A 516 2.24 16.78 -5.56
N ASN A 517 0.97 16.53 -5.93
CA ASN A 517 0.24 17.32 -6.93
C ASN A 517 -0.83 18.25 -6.33
N ALA A 518 -1.26 18.03 -5.09
CA ALA A 518 -2.31 18.80 -4.42
C ALA A 518 -2.04 18.93 -2.92
N LEU A 519 -2.55 19.98 -2.30
CA LEU A 519 -2.49 20.13 -0.84
C LEU A 519 -3.60 19.28 -0.20
N VAL A 520 -3.23 18.24 0.54
CA VAL A 520 -4.15 17.25 1.12
C VAL A 520 -4.30 17.47 2.62
N PHE A 521 -5.53 17.58 3.09
CA PHE A 521 -5.88 17.59 4.51
C PHE A 521 -6.51 16.23 4.89
N ALA A 522 -5.75 15.43 5.64
CA ALA A 522 -6.15 14.13 6.17
C ALA A 522 -6.90 14.30 7.51
N ILE A 523 -8.22 14.19 7.47
CA ILE A 523 -9.11 14.47 8.59
C ILE A 523 -9.59 13.15 9.19
N SER A 524 -9.09 12.81 10.38
CA SER A 524 -9.60 11.69 11.18
C SER A 524 -9.11 11.81 12.62
N ALA A 525 -9.89 11.32 13.59
CA ALA A 525 -9.41 11.23 14.98
C ALA A 525 -8.21 10.29 15.14
N THR A 526 -8.07 9.35 14.20
CA THR A 526 -7.05 8.31 14.21
C THR A 526 -6.04 8.47 13.07
N ALA A 527 -6.02 9.64 12.41
CA ALA A 527 -5.14 9.93 11.27
C ALA A 527 -3.65 9.66 11.57
N ALA A 528 -3.20 9.94 12.79
CA ALA A 528 -1.80 9.81 13.20
C ALA A 528 -1.43 8.42 13.77
N ILE A 529 -2.35 7.45 13.82
CA ILE A 529 -2.05 6.09 14.31
C ILE A 529 -1.16 5.38 13.27
N PRO A 530 0.05 4.91 13.65
CA PRO A 530 1.02 4.33 12.72
C PRO A 530 0.75 2.84 12.45
N SER A 531 -0.46 2.50 12.00
CA SER A 531 -0.80 1.14 11.56
C SER A 531 -0.68 1.07 10.03
N ALA A 532 0.25 0.28 9.51
CA ALA A 532 0.40 0.09 8.07
C ALA A 532 -0.68 -0.81 7.46
N THR A 533 -1.49 -1.51 8.24
CA THR A 533 -2.62 -2.34 7.74
C THR A 533 -3.97 -1.61 7.87
N GLY A 534 -4.13 -0.85 8.96
CA GLY A 534 -5.32 -0.07 9.28
C GLY A 534 -5.23 1.42 8.92
N ASN A 535 -4.12 1.89 8.38
CA ASN A 535 -3.95 3.28 7.93
C ASN A 535 -2.85 3.31 6.85
N TYR A 536 -2.66 4.45 6.19
CA TYR A 536 -1.52 4.64 5.31
C TYR A 536 -0.22 4.59 6.12
N CYS A 537 0.82 3.98 5.58
CA CYS A 537 2.11 3.89 6.25
C CYS A 537 2.73 5.28 6.47
N ARG A 538 2.58 5.79 7.69
CA ARG A 538 3.02 7.14 8.08
C ARG A 538 4.53 7.31 7.94
N ASP A 539 5.30 6.29 8.31
CA ASP A 539 6.77 6.32 8.20
C ASP A 539 7.21 6.43 6.74
N TYR A 540 6.57 5.67 5.84
CA TYR A 540 6.83 5.80 4.40
C TYR A 540 6.44 7.18 3.85
N LEU A 541 5.26 7.70 4.21
CA LEU A 541 4.80 9.00 3.72
C LEU A 541 5.68 10.15 4.23
N LYS A 542 6.17 10.09 5.47
CA LYS A 542 7.15 11.03 6.01
C LYS A 542 8.47 10.97 5.25
N ASP A 543 8.97 9.77 4.97
CA ASP A 543 10.23 9.58 4.25
C ASP A 543 10.14 10.10 2.79
N VAL A 544 9.00 9.91 2.12
CA VAL A 544 8.80 10.33 0.71
C VAL A 544 8.47 11.82 0.58
N LEU A 545 7.53 12.34 1.39
CA LEU A 545 7.08 13.73 1.29
C LEU A 545 7.99 14.71 2.05
N LYS A 546 8.75 14.25 3.04
CA LYS A 546 9.72 15.05 3.81
C LYS A 546 9.11 16.34 4.36
N ASP A 547 9.61 17.49 3.92
CA ASP A 547 9.15 18.82 4.34
C ASP A 547 7.70 19.11 3.92
N ASP A 548 7.15 18.37 2.95
CA ASP A 548 5.74 18.44 2.51
C ASP A 548 4.81 17.53 3.35
N PHE A 549 5.33 16.82 4.35
CA PHE A 549 4.54 16.10 5.34
C PHE A 549 4.37 16.92 6.62
N HIS A 550 3.12 17.17 6.99
CA HIS A 550 2.75 18.09 8.04
C HIS A 550 1.78 17.48 9.03
N SER A 551 1.88 17.90 10.29
CA SER A 551 0.91 17.59 11.33
C SER A 551 0.44 18.92 11.92
N LEU A 552 -0.83 19.28 11.67
CA LEU A 552 -1.32 20.62 11.98
C LEU A 552 -1.17 21.00 13.48
N PRO A 553 -1.41 20.08 14.45
CA PRO A 553 -1.14 20.35 15.86
C PRO A 553 0.36 20.52 16.17
N GLU A 554 1.27 19.90 15.42
CA GLU A 554 2.71 20.04 15.67
C GLU A 554 3.25 21.38 15.15
N GLU A 555 2.59 21.98 14.15
CA GLU A 555 3.07 23.19 13.48
C GLU A 555 2.44 24.51 13.95
N ASP A 556 1.21 24.47 14.47
CA ASP A 556 0.54 25.65 15.00
C ASP A 556 0.40 25.56 16.52
N ALA A 557 1.40 26.08 17.23
CA ALA A 557 1.41 26.12 18.69
C ALA A 557 0.18 26.86 19.27
N GLN A 558 -0.35 27.87 18.57
CA GLN A 558 -1.57 28.57 19.02
C GLN A 558 -2.80 27.69 18.89
N LEU A 559 -2.93 26.95 17.79
CA LEU A 559 -3.99 25.97 17.61
C LEU A 559 -3.90 24.88 18.68
N THR A 560 -2.71 24.37 18.96
CA THR A 560 -2.49 23.31 19.96
C THR A 560 -2.79 23.77 21.37
N ASP A 561 -2.35 24.97 21.75
CA ASP A 561 -2.69 25.55 23.05
C ASP A 561 -4.19 25.83 23.17
N TYR A 562 -4.83 26.25 22.08
CA TYR A 562 -6.28 26.43 22.03
C TYR A 562 -7.02 25.09 22.20
N ILE A 563 -6.64 24.05 21.45
CA ILE A 563 -7.24 22.71 21.57
C ILE A 563 -7.06 22.18 22.99
N ARG A 564 -5.86 22.34 23.59
CA ARG A 564 -5.59 21.91 24.96
C ARG A 564 -6.54 22.60 25.95
N LYS A 565 -6.64 23.92 25.89
CA LYS A 565 -7.54 24.71 26.76
C LYS A 565 -9.02 24.36 26.54
N GLU A 566 -9.43 24.15 25.30
CA GLU A 566 -10.81 23.76 24.98
C GLU A 566 -11.12 22.37 25.53
N LEU A 567 -10.21 21.40 25.39
CA LEU A 567 -10.36 20.06 25.95
C LEU A 567 -10.35 20.08 27.48
N GLU A 568 -9.44 20.83 28.13
CA GLU A 568 -9.41 21.01 29.59
C GLU A 568 -10.72 21.59 30.10
N THR A 569 -11.23 22.65 29.47
CA THR A 569 -12.49 23.29 29.85
C THR A 569 -13.67 22.35 29.64
N ARG A 570 -13.73 21.68 28.48
CA ARG A 570 -14.80 20.74 28.14
C ARG A 570 -14.80 19.53 29.08
N ASN A 571 -13.62 19.08 29.51
CA ASN A 571 -13.46 17.87 30.31
C ASN A 571 -13.51 18.12 31.82
N GLU A 572 -13.63 19.37 32.31
CA GLU A 572 -13.76 19.67 33.75
C GLU A 572 -14.79 18.79 34.47
N PRO A 573 -16.00 18.55 33.92
CA PRO A 573 -16.99 17.71 34.58
C PRO A 573 -16.57 16.24 34.79
N TYR A 574 -15.58 15.72 34.04
CA TYR A 574 -15.05 14.36 34.23
C TYR A 574 -14.21 14.22 35.51
N HIS A 575 -13.86 15.32 36.18
CA HIS A 575 -13.12 15.26 37.44
C HIS A 575 -14.02 15.10 38.67
N ASN A 576 -15.29 15.49 38.59
CA ASN A 576 -16.17 15.62 39.76
C ASN A 576 -17.64 15.22 39.53
N LYS A 577 -18.13 15.15 38.28
CA LYS A 577 -19.55 14.93 37.95
C LYS A 577 -19.80 13.70 37.08
N ILE A 578 -18.80 13.24 36.32
CA ILE A 578 -18.89 12.09 35.43
C ILE A 578 -17.92 11.02 35.92
N GLU A 579 -18.43 9.82 36.11
CA GLU A 579 -17.67 8.62 36.47
C GLU A 579 -17.61 7.67 35.27
N ILE A 580 -16.41 7.16 34.96
CA ILE A 580 -16.19 6.16 33.91
C ILE A 580 -15.76 4.85 34.56
N GLU A 581 -16.58 3.82 34.37
CA GLU A 581 -16.33 2.47 34.88
C GLU A 581 -15.89 1.53 33.74
N ILE A 582 -14.73 0.88 33.89
CA ILE A 582 -14.22 -0.11 32.94
C ILE A 582 -14.33 -1.53 33.53
N ASN A 583 -15.23 -2.32 32.95
CA ASN A 583 -15.51 -3.70 33.33
C ASN A 583 -14.88 -4.69 32.35
N ASP A 584 -13.90 -5.46 32.81
CA ASP A 584 -13.29 -6.55 32.05
C ASP A 584 -14.19 -7.80 32.06
N ILE A 585 -14.46 -8.33 30.87
CA ILE A 585 -15.25 -9.55 30.65
C ILE A 585 -14.27 -10.71 30.43
N PRO A 586 -14.25 -11.73 31.32
CA PRO A 586 -13.27 -12.81 31.28
C PRO A 586 -13.22 -13.57 29.95
N GLU A 587 -12.01 -14.01 29.59
CA GLU A 587 -11.80 -14.99 28.51
C GLU A 587 -12.09 -16.43 28.95
N ASP A 588 -11.77 -16.77 30.20
CA ASP A 588 -11.91 -18.11 30.76
C ASP A 588 -13.39 -18.54 30.88
N ASP A 589 -13.71 -19.69 30.27
CA ASP A 589 -15.07 -20.25 30.16
C ASP A 589 -15.70 -20.55 31.53
N ASP A 590 -14.93 -21.06 32.49
CA ASP A 590 -15.44 -21.43 33.81
C ASP A 590 -15.65 -20.19 34.66
N LEU A 591 -14.71 -19.25 34.61
CA LEU A 591 -14.79 -17.97 35.32
C LEU A 591 -15.98 -17.13 34.82
N ILE A 592 -16.25 -17.08 33.51
CA ILE A 592 -17.41 -16.33 33.01
C ILE A 592 -18.73 -16.97 33.44
N LYS A 593 -18.82 -18.31 33.49
CA LYS A 593 -20.01 -19.01 34.00
C LYS A 593 -20.22 -18.75 35.49
N GLU A 594 -19.14 -18.77 36.29
CA GLU A 594 -19.18 -18.43 37.71
C GLU A 594 -19.65 -16.98 37.94
N ARG A 595 -19.10 -16.02 37.17
CA ARG A 595 -19.51 -14.61 37.22
C ARG A 595 -20.96 -14.42 36.80
N LEU A 596 -21.45 -15.15 35.79
CA LEU A 596 -22.86 -15.13 35.41
C LEU A 596 -23.75 -15.64 36.55
N ILE A 597 -23.43 -16.79 37.14
CA ILE A 597 -24.24 -17.37 38.22
C ILE A 597 -24.27 -16.46 39.45
N SER A 598 -23.14 -15.81 39.77
CA SER A 598 -23.04 -14.92 40.92
C SER A 598 -23.72 -13.57 40.73
N CYS A 599 -23.88 -13.07 39.49
CA CYS A 599 -24.55 -11.79 39.24
C CYS A 599 -26.08 -11.88 39.16
N PHE A 600 -26.64 -13.09 39.07
CA PHE A 600 -28.09 -13.32 39.12
C PHE A 600 -28.58 -13.37 40.56
N THR A 601 -29.76 -12.79 40.81
CA THR A 601 -30.40 -12.83 42.13
C THR A 601 -30.88 -14.25 42.44
N ASP A 602 -31.48 -14.91 41.44
CA ASP A 602 -31.92 -16.30 41.51
C ASP A 602 -30.99 -17.19 40.66
N LYS A 603 -30.26 -18.07 41.34
CA LYS A 603 -29.34 -19.00 40.69
C LYS A 603 -30.04 -19.97 39.73
N GLU A 604 -31.33 -20.25 39.91
CA GLU A 604 -32.09 -21.07 38.97
C GLU A 604 -32.32 -20.35 37.63
N ASN A 605 -32.54 -19.04 37.64
CA ASN A 605 -32.62 -18.24 36.41
C ASN A 605 -31.29 -18.25 35.64
N ALA A 606 -30.15 -18.18 36.35
CA ALA A 606 -28.83 -18.33 35.73
C ALA A 606 -28.64 -19.72 35.09
N LYS A 607 -29.05 -20.79 35.79
CA LYS A 607 -29.02 -22.16 35.23
C LYS A 607 -29.93 -22.31 34.01
N LEU A 608 -31.12 -21.71 34.02
CA LEU A 608 -32.02 -21.69 32.85
C LEU A 608 -31.36 -21.03 31.63
N CYS A 609 -30.67 -19.90 31.84
CA CYS A 609 -29.89 -19.27 30.77
C CYS A 609 -28.81 -20.22 30.23
N LEU A 610 -27.99 -20.79 31.11
CA LEU A 610 -26.90 -21.70 30.71
C LEU A 610 -27.40 -22.94 29.98
N ASN A 611 -28.45 -23.59 30.50
CA ASN A 611 -29.07 -24.76 29.86
C ASN A 611 -29.60 -24.44 28.46
N LYS A 612 -30.22 -23.25 28.27
CA LYS A 612 -30.69 -22.81 26.95
C LYS A 612 -29.52 -22.58 26.00
N ILE A 613 -28.45 -21.95 26.48
CA ILE A 613 -27.23 -21.71 25.68
C ILE A 613 -26.64 -23.05 25.23
N GLU A 614 -26.41 -23.97 26.16
CA GLU A 614 -25.83 -25.30 25.87
C GLU A 614 -26.69 -26.09 24.87
N LEU A 615 -28.01 -26.09 25.06
CA LEU A 615 -28.94 -26.79 24.16
C LEU A 615 -28.85 -26.24 22.73
N GLU A 616 -28.75 -24.93 22.56
CA GLU A 616 -28.70 -24.29 21.24
C GLU A 616 -27.33 -24.40 20.57
N THR A 617 -26.25 -24.37 21.35
CA THR A 617 -24.88 -24.42 20.80
C THR A 617 -24.41 -25.85 20.54
N SER A 618 -24.95 -26.85 21.25
CA SER A 618 -24.64 -28.26 21.01
C SER A 618 -24.93 -28.72 19.57
N ALA A 619 -25.90 -28.09 18.90
CA ALA A 619 -26.24 -28.36 17.50
C ALA A 619 -25.22 -27.80 16.47
N LEU A 620 -24.24 -26.99 16.89
CA LEU A 620 -23.29 -26.31 15.99
C LEU A 620 -22.02 -27.15 15.67
N GLY A 621 -21.89 -28.34 16.26
CA GLY A 621 -20.71 -29.21 16.15
C GLY A 621 -19.61 -28.91 17.18
N GLU A 622 -18.73 -29.89 17.44
CA GLU A 622 -17.73 -29.85 18.52
C GLU A 622 -16.80 -28.62 18.46
N ASP A 623 -16.34 -28.22 17.26
CA ASP A 623 -15.39 -27.10 17.13
C ASP A 623 -16.02 -25.71 17.38
N LYS A 624 -17.30 -25.54 17.05
CA LYS A 624 -17.99 -24.24 17.14
C LYS A 624 -18.75 -24.07 18.44
N CYS A 625 -19.22 -25.17 19.05
CA CYS A 625 -20.03 -25.16 20.25
C CYS A 625 -19.39 -24.34 21.39
N PRO A 626 -18.11 -24.55 21.79
CA PRO A 626 -17.50 -23.82 22.90
C PRO A 626 -17.43 -22.31 22.66
N TYR A 627 -16.99 -21.90 21.46
CA TYR A 627 -16.83 -20.48 21.11
C TYR A 627 -18.16 -19.72 21.21
N TYR A 628 -19.25 -20.27 20.65
CA TYR A 628 -20.55 -19.61 20.69
C TYR A 628 -21.21 -19.72 22.06
N ALA A 629 -21.00 -20.81 22.80
CA ALA A 629 -21.48 -20.95 24.17
C ALA A 629 -20.89 -19.85 25.06
N ASN A 630 -19.56 -19.70 25.08
CA ASN A 630 -18.89 -18.63 25.82
C ASN A 630 -19.41 -17.24 25.37
N LYS A 631 -19.56 -16.99 24.06
CA LYS A 631 -20.13 -15.74 23.55
C LYS A 631 -21.52 -15.44 24.09
N TYR A 632 -22.46 -16.39 24.10
CA TYR A 632 -23.77 -16.17 24.70
C TYR A 632 -23.69 -15.95 26.22
N THR A 633 -22.83 -16.68 26.92
CA THR A 633 -22.63 -16.51 28.36
C THR A 633 -22.13 -15.10 28.69
N ARG A 634 -21.17 -14.57 27.91
CA ARG A 634 -20.71 -13.17 28.05
C ARG A 634 -21.84 -12.17 27.79
N LEU A 635 -22.64 -12.39 26.74
CA LEU A 635 -23.79 -11.53 26.44
C LEU A 635 -24.83 -11.54 27.56
N ALA A 636 -25.14 -12.71 28.12
CA ALA A 636 -26.04 -12.84 29.27
C ALA A 636 -25.49 -12.10 30.50
N PHE A 637 -24.19 -12.24 30.76
CA PHE A 637 -23.51 -11.58 31.87
C PHE A 637 -23.58 -10.05 31.74
N VAL A 638 -23.20 -9.52 30.57
CA VAL A 638 -23.25 -8.06 30.31
C VAL A 638 -24.68 -7.54 30.34
N ALA A 639 -25.65 -8.25 29.75
CA ALA A 639 -27.06 -7.86 29.81
C ALA A 639 -27.56 -7.79 31.26
N ARG A 640 -27.14 -8.72 32.12
CA ARG A 640 -27.50 -8.71 33.54
C ARG A 640 -26.88 -7.54 34.30
N LEU A 641 -25.62 -7.20 34.01
CA LEU A 641 -24.97 -6.01 34.58
C LEU A 641 -25.68 -4.72 34.15
N PHE A 642 -26.01 -4.60 32.86
CA PHE A 642 -26.74 -3.47 32.31
C PHE A 642 -28.15 -3.32 32.91
N ALA A 643 -28.83 -4.43 33.23
CA ALA A 643 -30.13 -4.41 33.89
C ALA A 643 -30.10 -3.67 35.24
N ASN A 644 -29.01 -3.80 36.00
CA ASN A 644 -28.84 -3.14 37.31
C ASN A 644 -28.58 -1.62 37.19
N GLN A 645 -28.17 -1.13 36.03
CA GLN A 645 -27.84 0.28 35.81
C GLN A 645 -29.12 1.10 35.54
N LYS A 646 -29.81 1.53 36.60
CA LYS A 646 -31.09 2.28 36.48
C LYS A 646 -30.97 3.62 35.74
N GLY A 647 -29.80 4.25 35.77
CA GLY A 647 -29.54 5.53 35.10
C GLY A 647 -29.12 5.44 33.62
N GLN A 648 -28.96 4.21 33.08
CA GLN A 648 -28.53 3.98 31.71
C GLN A 648 -29.68 3.43 30.87
N GLN A 649 -29.88 4.02 29.69
CA GLN A 649 -30.94 3.69 28.76
C GLN A 649 -30.43 2.82 27.60
N THR A 650 -29.16 2.97 27.22
CA THR A 650 -28.59 2.36 26.02
C THR A 650 -27.31 1.56 26.29
N LEU A 651 -27.27 0.34 25.77
CA LEU A 651 -26.04 -0.45 25.65
C LEU A 651 -25.79 -0.76 24.17
N LEU A 652 -24.66 -0.31 23.64
CA LEU A 652 -24.21 -0.70 22.30
C LEU A 652 -23.27 -1.90 22.39
N TYR A 653 -23.72 -3.05 21.87
CA TYR A 653 -22.86 -4.19 21.60
C TYR A 653 -22.14 -4.00 20.26
N LEU A 654 -20.81 -4.16 20.29
CA LEU A 654 -19.96 -4.19 19.11
C LEU A 654 -19.26 -5.54 19.02
N GLY A 655 -19.61 -6.30 17.99
CA GLY A 655 -18.99 -7.58 17.68
C GLY A 655 -19.15 -7.94 16.21
N LYS A 656 -18.44 -8.99 15.77
CA LYS A 656 -18.50 -9.40 14.36
C LYS A 656 -19.84 -10.04 13.96
N ALA A 657 -20.28 -11.05 14.72
CA ALA A 657 -21.48 -11.80 14.39
C ALA A 657 -22.69 -11.07 14.96
N LEU A 658 -23.64 -10.70 14.09
CA LEU A 658 -24.91 -10.11 14.52
C LEU A 658 -25.99 -11.18 14.62
N PRO A 659 -26.98 -10.99 15.51
CA PRO A 659 -28.05 -11.95 15.66
C PRO A 659 -28.89 -12.05 14.39
N LYS A 660 -29.30 -13.27 14.02
CA LYS A 660 -30.18 -13.53 12.85
C LYS A 660 -31.29 -14.50 13.20
N ASP A 661 -32.38 -14.45 12.44
CA ASP A 661 -33.55 -15.33 12.58
C ASP A 661 -33.42 -16.66 11.79
N SER A 662 -32.40 -16.81 10.96
CA SER A 662 -32.20 -18.02 10.14
C SER A 662 -31.84 -19.25 10.98
N GLU A 663 -32.44 -20.41 10.67
CA GLU A 663 -32.20 -21.67 11.40
C GLU A 663 -30.71 -22.09 11.46
N GLY A 664 -29.93 -21.76 10.43
CA GLY A 664 -28.48 -22.01 10.38
C GLY A 664 -27.58 -20.95 11.04
N SER A 665 -28.15 -19.93 11.69
CA SER A 665 -27.35 -18.87 12.34
C SER A 665 -26.64 -19.40 13.58
N THR A 666 -25.36 -19.05 13.74
CA THR A 666 -24.59 -19.35 14.96
C THR A 666 -24.95 -18.42 16.12
N LEU A 667 -25.40 -17.19 15.82
CA LEU A 667 -25.97 -16.25 16.79
C LEU A 667 -27.45 -16.02 16.44
N LYS A 668 -28.35 -16.67 17.17
CA LYS A 668 -29.79 -16.69 16.95
C LYS A 668 -30.46 -15.59 17.78
N LYS A 669 -31.29 -14.77 17.13
CA LYS A 669 -32.04 -13.70 17.80
C LYS A 669 -32.99 -14.25 18.87
N ALA A 670 -33.65 -15.38 18.63
CA ALA A 670 -34.54 -16.03 19.58
C ALA A 670 -33.84 -16.39 20.91
N VAL A 671 -32.57 -16.82 20.85
CA VAL A 671 -31.79 -17.17 22.06
C VAL A 671 -31.46 -15.93 22.87
N LEU A 672 -31.10 -14.82 22.21
CA LEU A 672 -30.84 -13.55 22.88
C LEU A 672 -32.10 -12.95 23.50
N ASN A 673 -33.23 -13.01 22.81
CA ASN A 673 -34.50 -12.55 23.36
C ASN A 673 -34.88 -13.36 24.61
N TYR A 674 -34.69 -14.69 24.58
CA TYR A 674 -34.90 -15.53 25.75
C TYR A 674 -33.96 -15.17 26.92
N ILE A 675 -32.67 -14.92 26.64
CA ILE A 675 -31.72 -14.45 27.66
C ILE A 675 -32.20 -13.12 28.27
N ILE A 676 -32.61 -12.17 27.43
CA ILE A 676 -33.11 -10.85 27.86
C ILE A 676 -34.40 -10.99 28.71
N GLU A 677 -35.32 -11.87 28.33
CA GLU A 677 -36.53 -12.16 29.10
C GLU A 677 -36.20 -12.69 30.51
N ILE A 678 -35.26 -13.64 30.62
CA ILE A 678 -34.82 -14.13 31.92
C ILE A 678 -34.12 -13.03 32.71
N VAL A 679 -33.26 -12.22 32.07
CA VAL A 679 -32.58 -11.09 32.74
C VAL A 679 -33.59 -10.07 33.26
N ASN A 680 -34.61 -9.71 32.49
CA ASN A 680 -35.69 -8.81 32.92
C ASN A 680 -36.44 -9.37 34.12
N LYS A 681 -36.74 -10.67 34.10
CA LYS A 681 -37.40 -11.39 35.20
C LYS A 681 -36.54 -11.42 36.47
N ASP A 682 -35.25 -11.74 36.34
CA ASP A 682 -34.32 -11.83 37.47
C ASP A 682 -34.01 -10.47 38.11
N ALA A 683 -33.91 -9.43 37.28
CA ALA A 683 -33.68 -8.06 37.73
C ALA A 683 -34.95 -7.39 38.29
N GLY A 684 -36.14 -7.97 38.06
CA GLY A 684 -37.41 -7.43 38.54
C GLY A 684 -37.73 -6.05 37.94
N LEU A 685 -37.43 -5.84 36.66
CA LEU A 685 -37.63 -4.56 35.99
C LEU A 685 -39.12 -4.28 35.74
N GLU A 686 -39.56 -3.05 36.00
CA GLU A 686 -40.88 -2.57 35.60
C GLU A 686 -41.00 -2.57 34.07
N GLU A 687 -42.22 -2.72 33.55
CA GLU A 687 -42.48 -2.88 32.10
C GLU A 687 -41.83 -1.78 31.25
N GLN A 688 -41.87 -0.52 31.71
CA GLN A 688 -41.26 0.63 31.04
C GLN A 688 -39.72 0.61 30.99
N TYR A 689 -39.06 -0.13 31.89
CA TYR A 689 -37.60 -0.24 32.00
C TYR A 689 -37.06 -1.59 31.55
N MET A 690 -37.94 -2.51 31.11
CA MET A 690 -37.52 -3.81 30.59
C MET A 690 -36.59 -3.62 29.41
N ILE A 691 -35.50 -4.39 29.42
CA ILE A 691 -34.54 -4.39 28.33
C ILE A 691 -35.22 -4.96 27.08
N GLN A 692 -35.04 -4.25 25.97
CA GLN A 692 -35.38 -4.73 24.64
C GLN A 692 -34.14 -4.78 23.75
N SER A 693 -34.19 -5.55 22.66
CA SER A 693 -33.11 -5.63 21.68
C SER A 693 -33.44 -4.88 20.39
N ALA A 694 -32.41 -4.35 19.74
CA ALA A 694 -32.46 -3.85 18.37
C ALA A 694 -31.19 -4.29 17.63
N ILE A 695 -31.29 -4.59 16.33
CA ILE A 695 -30.16 -5.04 15.52
C ILE A 695 -29.96 -4.01 14.41
N LEU A 696 -28.78 -3.38 14.40
CA LEU A 696 -28.43 -2.34 13.45
C LEU A 696 -27.36 -2.86 12.49
N THR A 697 -27.72 -3.00 11.21
CA THR A 697 -26.81 -3.45 10.14
C THR A 697 -26.54 -2.33 9.14
N SER A 698 -25.58 -2.53 8.24
CA SER A 698 -25.26 -1.57 7.17
C SER A 698 -26.36 -1.48 6.11
N SER A 699 -27.09 -2.57 5.83
CA SER A 699 -28.09 -2.65 4.76
C SER A 699 -29.41 -1.93 5.10
N ASN A 700 -29.79 -1.89 6.38
CA ASN A 700 -31.05 -1.28 6.85
C ASN A 700 -30.81 -0.07 7.79
N PHE A 701 -29.64 0.54 7.71
CA PHE A 701 -29.13 1.46 8.72
C PHE A 701 -30.08 2.63 9.00
N ASP A 702 -30.48 3.39 7.97
CA ASP A 702 -31.21 4.65 8.16
C ASP A 702 -32.61 4.42 8.73
N GLU A 703 -33.35 3.42 8.22
CA GLU A 703 -34.69 3.07 8.68
C GLU A 703 -34.66 2.53 10.12
N THR A 704 -33.74 1.61 10.40
CA THR A 704 -33.61 1.01 11.73
C THR A 704 -33.15 2.03 12.75
N LYS A 705 -32.25 2.95 12.36
CA LYS A 705 -31.82 4.05 13.21
C LYS A 705 -33.00 4.94 13.60
N GLU A 706 -33.85 5.31 12.65
CA GLU A 706 -35.02 6.16 12.95
C GLU A 706 -35.96 5.47 13.94
N GLN A 707 -36.19 4.16 13.78
CA GLN A 707 -36.97 3.35 14.72
C GLN A 707 -36.31 3.31 16.10
N ILE A 708 -35.00 3.05 16.18
CA ILE A 708 -34.25 3.03 17.44
C ILE A 708 -34.36 4.39 18.14
N CYS A 709 -34.16 5.50 17.41
CA CYS A 709 -34.22 6.85 17.99
C CYS A 709 -35.61 7.14 18.57
N LYS A 710 -36.69 6.78 17.87
CA LYS A 710 -38.08 6.93 18.36
C LYS A 710 -38.34 6.11 19.63
N ARG A 711 -37.85 4.88 19.68
CA ARG A 711 -37.97 4.00 20.87
C ARG A 711 -37.23 4.59 22.08
N LEU A 712 -36.03 5.13 21.85
CA LEU A 712 -35.26 5.80 22.88
C LEU A 712 -35.90 7.12 23.33
N GLU A 713 -36.45 7.90 22.42
CA GLU A 713 -37.21 9.11 22.73
C GLU A 713 -38.44 8.79 23.61
N ASN A 714 -39.10 7.65 23.39
CA ASN A 714 -40.20 7.15 24.22
C ASN A 714 -39.76 6.60 25.59
N GLY A 715 -38.45 6.55 25.88
CA GLY A 715 -37.92 6.10 27.17
C GLY A 715 -37.59 4.59 27.25
N GLU A 716 -37.69 3.84 26.15
CA GLU A 716 -37.35 2.40 26.16
C GLU A 716 -35.86 2.16 26.48
N LYS A 717 -35.56 1.10 27.24
CA LYS A 717 -34.19 0.66 27.54
C LYS A 717 -33.71 -0.38 26.52
N LEU A 718 -32.68 -0.07 25.75
CA LEU A 718 -32.27 -0.87 24.58
C LEU A 718 -30.83 -1.42 24.67
N ILE A 719 -30.68 -2.68 24.26
CA ILE A 719 -29.41 -3.22 23.78
C ILE A 719 -29.40 -3.17 22.25
N ILE A 720 -28.49 -2.37 21.69
CA ILE A 720 -28.30 -2.23 20.24
C ILE A 720 -27.14 -3.15 19.82
N PHE A 721 -27.44 -4.16 19.02
CA PHE A 721 -26.46 -5.06 18.44
C PHE A 721 -25.98 -4.50 17.10
N SER A 722 -24.70 -4.15 17.01
CA SER A 722 -24.09 -3.71 15.76
C SER A 722 -22.65 -4.18 15.62
N SER A 723 -22.05 -3.96 14.44
CA SER A 723 -20.67 -4.32 14.17
C SER A 723 -19.77 -3.10 14.19
N TYR A 724 -18.48 -3.31 14.50
CA TYR A 724 -17.46 -2.27 14.44
C TYR A 724 -17.45 -1.54 13.08
N GLN A 725 -17.62 -2.27 11.98
CA GLN A 725 -17.69 -1.69 10.62
C GLN A 725 -18.95 -0.86 10.40
N THR A 726 -20.12 -1.34 10.85
CA THR A 726 -21.41 -0.65 10.65
C THR A 726 -21.43 0.70 11.39
N VAL A 727 -20.88 0.73 12.60
CA VAL A 727 -20.84 1.94 13.44
C VAL A 727 -19.61 2.81 13.14
N GLY A 728 -18.49 2.21 12.70
CA GLY A 728 -17.23 2.89 12.38
C GLY A 728 -17.28 3.80 11.16
N ALA A 729 -18.19 3.53 10.22
CA ALA A 729 -18.45 4.25 8.96
C ALA A 729 -19.04 5.69 9.09
N GLY A 730 -18.66 6.44 10.13
CA GLY A 730 -19.06 7.84 10.30
C GLY A 730 -20.49 8.06 10.77
N GLN A 731 -21.21 6.99 11.10
CA GLN A 731 -22.63 7.08 11.39
C GLN A 731 -22.92 7.66 12.78
N ASN A 732 -23.91 8.53 12.84
CA ASN A 732 -24.36 9.25 14.03
C ASN A 732 -25.45 8.43 14.73
N LEU A 733 -25.31 8.12 16.02
CA LEU A 733 -26.29 7.38 16.85
C LEU A 733 -26.85 8.24 17.99
N GLN A 734 -26.73 9.56 17.90
CA GLN A 734 -27.35 10.45 18.87
C GLN A 734 -28.87 10.38 18.79
N TYR A 735 -29.53 10.57 19.95
CA TYR A 735 -30.97 10.54 20.09
C TYR A 735 -31.45 11.61 21.08
N PRO A 736 -32.71 12.08 20.99
CA PRO A 736 -33.27 13.06 21.93
C PRO A 736 -33.26 12.55 23.37
N VAL A 737 -33.07 13.46 24.34
CA VAL A 737 -33.15 13.10 25.76
C VAL A 737 -34.60 12.89 26.18
N ASN A 738 -34.92 11.71 26.71
CA ASN A 738 -36.18 11.47 27.40
C ASN A 738 -36.15 12.07 28.81
N ASP A 739 -37.25 12.70 29.24
CA ASP A 739 -37.35 13.39 30.54
C ASP A 739 -37.03 12.47 31.74
N SER A 740 -37.36 11.17 31.66
CA SER A 740 -37.12 10.19 32.73
C SER A 740 -35.63 9.97 33.05
N TYR A 741 -34.74 10.33 32.12
CA TYR A 741 -33.30 10.17 32.28
C TYR A 741 -32.56 11.51 32.46
N ARG A 742 -33.25 12.64 32.47
CA ARG A 742 -32.65 13.98 32.44
C ARG A 742 -31.81 14.28 33.67
N ASP A 743 -32.20 13.76 34.83
CA ASP A 743 -31.45 13.90 36.09
C ASP A 743 -30.08 13.21 36.06
N ASN A 744 -29.85 12.27 35.14
CA ASN A 744 -28.59 11.58 34.96
C ASN A 744 -27.69 12.21 33.88
N ILE A 745 -28.08 13.37 33.33
CA ILE A 745 -27.32 14.06 32.29
C ILE A 745 -26.51 15.21 32.89
N VAL A 746 -25.27 15.33 32.44
CA VAL A 746 -24.35 16.44 32.69
C VAL A 746 -24.09 17.14 31.36
N THR A 747 -24.33 18.44 31.32
CA THR A 747 -23.96 19.27 30.18
C THR A 747 -22.50 19.69 30.30
N LEU A 748 -21.69 19.29 29.33
CA LEU A 748 -20.32 19.75 29.18
C LEU A 748 -20.30 21.20 28.70
N PRO A 749 -19.33 22.02 29.18
CA PRO A 749 -19.10 23.34 28.62
C PRO A 749 -18.82 23.26 27.12
N HIS A 750 -19.43 24.14 26.33
CA HIS A 750 -19.19 24.19 24.90
C HIS A 750 -19.29 25.62 24.36
N SER A 751 -18.53 25.89 23.29
CA SER A 751 -18.44 27.21 22.64
C SER A 751 -19.50 27.44 21.56
N TYR A 752 -20.39 26.48 21.30
CA TYR A 752 -21.42 26.58 20.26
C TYR A 752 -22.83 26.32 20.83
N ASN A 753 -23.82 27.07 20.35
CA ASN A 753 -25.24 26.80 20.61
C ASN A 753 -25.68 25.58 19.77
N TYR A 754 -25.87 24.43 20.41
CA TYR A 754 -26.52 23.29 19.78
C TYR A 754 -28.04 23.52 19.76
N GLU A 755 -28.63 23.54 18.56
CA GLU A 755 -30.08 23.72 18.37
C GLU A 755 -30.92 22.52 18.83
N LYS A 756 -30.30 21.36 19.12
CA LYS A 756 -30.98 20.14 19.55
C LYS A 756 -30.32 19.52 20.80
N GLU A 757 -31.15 19.19 21.79
CA GLU A 757 -30.78 18.43 22.99
C GLU A 757 -30.71 16.92 22.70
N GLU A 758 -29.74 16.51 21.88
CA GLU A 758 -29.44 15.11 21.63
C GLU A 758 -28.30 14.63 22.54
N ARG A 759 -28.36 13.37 23.00
CA ARG A 759 -27.31 12.71 23.80
C ARG A 759 -26.70 11.52 23.06
N ASP A 760 -25.53 11.09 23.51
CA ASP A 760 -24.82 9.91 23.01
C ASP A 760 -25.27 8.62 23.73
N ILE A 761 -24.67 7.49 23.33
CA ILE A 761 -24.86 6.16 23.92
C ILE A 761 -24.25 6.12 25.33
N ASP A 762 -24.95 5.48 26.27
CA ASP A 762 -24.56 5.47 27.70
C ASP A 762 -23.45 4.46 28.00
N SER A 763 -23.56 3.29 27.40
CA SER A 763 -22.69 2.15 27.66
C SER A 763 -22.32 1.41 26.39
N VAL A 764 -21.12 0.85 26.36
CA VAL A 764 -20.61 0.08 25.21
C VAL A 764 -20.06 -1.25 25.70
N TYR A 765 -20.36 -2.33 24.97
CA TYR A 765 -19.69 -3.61 25.10
C TYR A 765 -18.83 -3.89 23.87
N LEU A 766 -17.51 -3.89 24.07
CA LEU A 766 -16.49 -4.23 23.09
C LEU A 766 -16.20 -5.74 23.17
N ASP A 767 -16.83 -6.53 22.31
CA ASP A 767 -16.55 -7.96 22.14
C ASP A 767 -15.40 -8.17 21.12
N ASP A 768 -15.02 -9.43 20.88
CA ASP A 768 -13.87 -9.83 20.07
C ASP A 768 -13.83 -9.15 18.68
N ILE A 769 -12.71 -8.47 18.38
CA ILE A 769 -12.40 -7.86 17.08
C ILE A 769 -11.62 -8.89 16.26
N THR A 770 -12.28 -9.46 15.25
CA THR A 770 -11.76 -10.59 14.46
C THR A 770 -11.74 -10.27 12.98
N TYR A 771 -11.00 -11.07 12.19
CA TYR A 771 -10.90 -10.94 10.72
C TYR A 771 -10.32 -9.62 10.24
N LEU A 772 -9.37 -9.08 11.01
CA LEU A 772 -8.50 -7.99 10.54
C LEU A 772 -7.51 -8.48 9.48
N THR A 773 -7.24 -9.78 9.49
CA THR A 773 -6.40 -10.48 8.52
C THR A 773 -7.23 -11.51 7.78
N GLU A 774 -6.86 -11.78 6.52
CA GLU A 774 -7.52 -12.80 5.71
C GLU A 774 -7.34 -14.20 6.31
N ASN A 775 -8.44 -14.96 6.39
CA ASN A 775 -8.41 -16.28 6.99
C ASN A 775 -7.95 -17.34 5.99
N ILE A 776 -6.64 -17.57 5.93
CA ILE A 776 -6.03 -18.61 5.10
C ILE A 776 -6.49 -20.03 5.45
N ASN A 777 -7.04 -20.27 6.64
CA ASN A 777 -7.57 -21.60 7.01
C ASN A 777 -8.97 -21.86 6.43
N ASP A 778 -9.67 -20.83 5.94
CA ASP A 778 -10.96 -20.95 5.24
C ASP A 778 -10.76 -21.37 3.78
N VAL A 779 -10.06 -22.48 3.60
CA VAL A 779 -9.54 -22.98 2.32
C VAL A 779 -10.64 -23.07 1.24
N LYS A 780 -11.87 -23.44 1.61
CA LYS A 780 -13.00 -23.58 0.69
C LYS A 780 -13.47 -22.27 0.06
N HIS A 781 -13.29 -21.15 0.75
CA HIS A 781 -13.73 -19.82 0.31
C HIS A 781 -12.54 -18.88 0.07
N PHE A 782 -11.31 -19.41 0.05
CA PHE A 782 -10.08 -18.64 -0.16
C PHE A 782 -9.77 -18.53 -1.65
N ASP A 783 -10.29 -17.48 -2.28
CA ASP A 783 -10.08 -17.20 -3.71
C ASP A 783 -8.88 -16.29 -3.98
N LEU A 784 -8.65 -15.97 -5.26
CA LEU A 784 -7.53 -15.12 -5.66
C LEU A 784 -7.65 -13.70 -5.07
N ARG A 785 -8.87 -13.16 -4.94
CA ARG A 785 -9.11 -11.85 -4.34
C ARG A 785 -8.66 -11.83 -2.88
N ARG A 786 -9.05 -12.82 -2.08
CA ARG A 786 -8.61 -12.96 -0.68
C ARG A 786 -7.11 -13.20 -0.58
N ASN A 787 -6.51 -13.97 -1.50
CA ASN A 787 -5.05 -14.12 -1.54
C ASN A 787 -4.35 -12.79 -1.82
N MET A 788 -4.84 -11.95 -2.74
CA MET A 788 -4.25 -10.64 -3.00
C MET A 788 -4.31 -9.74 -1.74
N TYR A 789 -5.43 -9.74 -1.02
CA TYR A 789 -5.56 -9.06 0.27
C TYR A 789 -4.54 -9.56 1.29
N HIS A 790 -4.45 -10.88 1.47
CA HIS A 790 -3.48 -11.51 2.36
C HIS A 790 -2.04 -11.12 2.01
N LEU A 791 -1.67 -11.16 0.72
CA LEU A 791 -0.33 -10.77 0.27
C LEU A 791 -0.05 -9.29 0.53
N MET A 792 -1.02 -8.39 0.32
CA MET A 792 -0.86 -6.97 0.70
C MET A 792 -0.61 -6.82 2.19
N GLN A 793 -1.39 -7.48 3.06
CA GLN A 793 -1.20 -7.44 4.52
C GLN A 793 0.18 -7.95 4.95
N VAL A 794 0.64 -9.07 4.36
CA VAL A 794 1.99 -9.59 4.61
C VAL A 794 3.05 -8.58 4.21
N MET A 795 2.89 -7.95 3.05
CA MET A 795 3.86 -7.00 2.52
C MET A 795 3.84 -5.64 3.26
N GLU A 796 2.69 -5.20 3.76
CA GLU A 796 2.55 -4.02 4.64
C GLU A 796 3.30 -4.25 5.95
N CYS A 797 3.05 -5.37 6.64
CA CYS A 797 3.75 -5.71 7.89
C CYS A 797 5.26 -5.89 7.68
N PHE A 798 5.68 -6.50 6.56
CA PHE A 798 7.10 -6.65 6.23
C PHE A 798 7.75 -5.30 5.89
N GLY A 799 7.08 -4.48 5.08
CA GLY A 799 7.52 -3.15 4.71
C GLY A 799 7.65 -2.21 5.91
N ASN A 800 6.81 -2.41 6.93
CA ASN A 800 6.83 -1.67 8.19
C ASN A 800 7.74 -2.31 9.28
N TYR A 801 8.56 -3.28 8.90
CA TYR A 801 9.56 -3.94 9.78
C TYR A 801 8.96 -4.72 10.96
N GLU A 802 7.77 -5.28 10.82
CA GLU A 802 7.05 -5.95 11.92
C GLU A 802 7.18 -7.48 11.89
N ILE A 803 7.51 -8.04 10.73
CA ILE A 803 7.68 -9.48 10.53
C ILE A 803 9.01 -9.79 9.88
N SER A 804 9.56 -10.98 10.17
CA SER A 804 10.84 -11.42 9.60
C SER A 804 10.69 -11.88 8.14
N VAL A 805 11.83 -12.04 7.47
CA VAL A 805 11.90 -12.55 6.10
C VAL A 805 11.37 -13.98 6.03
N GLU A 806 11.60 -14.78 7.07
CA GLU A 806 11.12 -16.15 7.22
C GLU A 806 9.59 -16.17 7.41
N THR A 807 9.08 -15.38 8.35
CA THR A 807 7.63 -15.23 8.58
C THR A 807 6.92 -14.79 7.31
N LYS A 808 7.47 -13.81 6.58
CA LYS A 808 6.95 -13.38 5.27
C LYS A 808 6.83 -14.57 4.30
N ARG A 809 7.91 -15.34 4.12
CA ARG A 809 7.93 -16.50 3.19
C ARG A 809 6.91 -17.56 3.59
N GLU A 810 6.81 -17.86 4.89
CA GLU A 810 5.85 -18.85 5.40
C GLU A 810 4.41 -18.42 5.15
N LEU A 811 4.07 -17.16 5.43
CA LEU A 811 2.73 -16.62 5.22
C LEU A 811 2.35 -16.54 3.74
N ILE A 812 3.28 -16.14 2.86
CA ILE A 812 3.08 -16.16 1.41
C ILE A 812 2.78 -17.59 0.96
N LYS A 813 3.64 -18.55 1.33
CA LYS A 813 3.45 -19.97 0.99
C LYS A 813 2.12 -20.50 1.52
N ALA A 814 1.73 -20.10 2.72
CA ALA A 814 0.47 -20.50 3.32
C ALA A 814 -0.74 -19.99 2.52
N GLY A 815 -0.76 -18.71 2.11
CA GLY A 815 -1.81 -18.17 1.26
C GLY A 815 -1.95 -18.88 -0.09
N PHE A 816 -0.83 -19.22 -0.73
CA PHE A 816 -0.85 -19.99 -1.98
C PHE A 816 -1.32 -21.43 -1.81
N ASN A 817 -0.96 -22.09 -0.69
CA ASN A 817 -1.51 -23.42 -0.38
C ASN A 817 -3.03 -23.34 -0.25
N SER A 818 -3.55 -22.36 0.51
CA SER A 818 -4.98 -22.16 0.69
C SER A 818 -5.71 -21.92 -0.63
N LEU A 819 -5.13 -21.12 -1.53
CA LEU A 819 -5.67 -20.88 -2.87
C LEU A 819 -5.76 -22.16 -3.73
N GLN A 820 -4.89 -23.14 -3.48
CA GLN A 820 -4.91 -24.46 -4.13
C GLN A 820 -5.82 -25.48 -3.43
N ASN A 821 -6.66 -25.04 -2.51
CA ASN A 821 -7.44 -25.89 -1.63
C ASN A 821 -6.58 -26.82 -0.72
N ILE A 822 -5.35 -26.43 -0.40
CA ILE A 822 -4.44 -27.18 0.47
C ILE A 822 -4.43 -26.52 1.85
N PRO A 823 -4.76 -27.25 2.94
CA PRO A 823 -4.65 -26.73 4.29
C PRO A 823 -3.25 -26.17 4.58
N PRO A 824 -3.13 -24.88 4.95
CA PRO A 824 -1.83 -24.28 5.22
C PRO A 824 -1.24 -24.85 6.51
N LYS A 825 -0.04 -25.44 6.43
CA LYS A 825 0.77 -25.75 7.62
C LYS A 825 1.61 -24.52 7.96
N CYS A 826 1.07 -23.63 8.78
CA CYS A 826 1.72 -22.36 9.16
C CYS A 826 1.65 -22.19 10.67
N ASN A 827 2.81 -22.05 11.32
CA ASN A 827 2.88 -21.83 12.78
C ASN A 827 2.93 -20.34 13.14
N VAL A 828 3.04 -19.46 12.15
CA VAL A 828 3.10 -18.01 12.32
C VAL A 828 1.76 -17.37 11.94
N SER A 829 1.42 -16.29 12.62
CA SER A 829 0.20 -15.50 12.38
C SER A 829 0.55 -14.03 12.21
N LEU A 830 -0.19 -13.35 11.32
CA LEU A 830 -0.11 -11.89 11.21
C LEU A 830 -0.73 -11.18 12.42
N ASN A 831 -1.56 -11.87 13.22
CA ASN A 831 -2.29 -11.25 14.32
C ASN A 831 -1.37 -10.69 15.43
N ASP A 832 -0.10 -11.13 15.48
CA ASP A 832 0.88 -10.64 16.44
C ASP A 832 1.61 -9.36 15.97
N ALA A 833 1.46 -8.97 14.70
CA ALA A 833 2.09 -7.80 14.11
C ALA A 833 1.58 -6.49 14.77
N GLN A 834 2.48 -5.52 14.95
CA GLN A 834 2.16 -4.27 15.64
C GLN A 834 1.07 -3.46 14.93
N SER A 835 1.06 -3.46 13.59
CA SER A 835 0.02 -2.81 12.78
C SER A 835 -1.36 -3.38 13.04
N ILE A 836 -1.48 -4.69 13.25
CA ILE A 836 -2.76 -5.33 13.59
C ILE A 836 -3.22 -4.90 14.98
N LYS A 837 -2.33 -4.87 15.98
CA LYS A 837 -2.64 -4.36 17.33
C LYS A 837 -3.08 -2.89 17.31
N LEU A 838 -2.39 -2.06 16.53
CA LEU A 838 -2.74 -0.66 16.34
C LEU A 838 -4.05 -0.50 15.58
N GLN A 839 -4.39 -1.41 14.67
CA GLN A 839 -5.68 -1.42 13.98
C GLN A 839 -6.82 -1.77 14.95
N ILE A 840 -6.64 -2.75 15.86
CA ILE A 840 -7.59 -3.03 16.96
C ILE A 840 -7.75 -1.77 17.82
N THR A 841 -6.64 -1.13 18.18
CA THR A 841 -6.64 0.09 19.01
C THR A 841 -7.38 1.23 18.32
N ARG A 842 -7.15 1.44 17.03
CA ARG A 842 -7.88 2.38 16.17
C ARG A 842 -9.38 2.11 16.21
N ASP A 843 -9.79 0.86 16.00
CA ASP A 843 -11.22 0.48 15.97
C ASP A 843 -11.89 0.73 17.33
N VAL A 844 -11.19 0.46 18.44
CA VAL A 844 -11.66 0.79 19.79
C VAL A 844 -11.76 2.30 20.01
N ILE A 845 -10.75 3.09 19.62
CA ILE A 845 -10.79 4.56 19.73
C ILE A 845 -11.97 5.12 18.93
N GLN A 846 -12.18 4.61 17.71
CA GLN A 846 -13.28 5.04 16.86
C GLN A 846 -14.64 4.64 17.43
N ALA A 847 -14.76 3.45 18.03
CA ALA A 847 -15.98 2.97 18.68
C ALA A 847 -16.34 3.79 19.92
N ILE A 848 -15.38 4.01 20.83
CA ILE A 848 -15.57 4.79 22.05
C ILE A 848 -15.80 6.27 21.74
N GLY A 849 -15.13 6.81 20.72
CA GLY A 849 -15.33 8.19 20.27
C GLY A 849 -16.78 8.49 19.83
N ARG A 850 -17.62 7.46 19.62
CA ARG A 850 -19.06 7.62 19.34
C ARG A 850 -19.87 8.01 20.57
N MET A 851 -19.37 7.77 21.78
CA MET A 851 -19.94 8.25 23.05
C MET A 851 -19.59 9.73 23.31
N GLY A 852 -18.63 10.28 22.55
CA GLY A 852 -18.00 11.57 22.78
C GLY A 852 -18.46 12.73 21.86
N ARG A 853 -19.56 12.58 21.11
CA ARG A 853 -19.91 13.51 20.02
C ARG A 853 -20.74 14.73 20.42
N THR A 854 -21.61 14.58 21.42
CA THR A 854 -22.49 15.65 21.92
C THR A 854 -21.86 16.38 23.12
N CYS A 855 -22.58 17.35 23.66
CA CYS A 855 -22.23 18.00 24.93
C CYS A 855 -23.03 17.45 26.10
N LEU A 856 -23.98 16.54 25.87
CA LEU A 856 -24.75 15.89 26.91
C LEU A 856 -24.12 14.55 27.25
N ARG A 857 -23.65 14.39 28.49
CA ARG A 857 -23.01 13.17 28.99
C ARG A 857 -23.82 12.54 30.10
N ASN A 858 -23.79 11.21 30.19
CA ASN A 858 -24.32 10.53 31.35
C ASN A 858 -23.37 10.75 32.55
N LYS A 859 -23.92 10.87 33.76
CA LYS A 859 -23.14 10.90 35.02
C LYS A 859 -22.32 9.62 35.20
N HIS A 860 -22.83 8.48 34.74
CA HIS A 860 -22.16 7.19 34.84
C HIS A 860 -22.04 6.54 33.46
N ILE A 861 -20.81 6.44 32.97
CA ILE A 861 -20.46 5.81 31.71
C ILE A 861 -19.86 4.44 32.00
N THR A 862 -20.41 3.37 31.43
CA THR A 862 -19.87 2.01 31.62
C THR A 862 -19.36 1.43 30.31
N ILE A 863 -18.10 0.98 30.32
CA ILE A 863 -17.46 0.31 29.20
C ILE A 863 -17.17 -1.13 29.62
N TYR A 864 -17.82 -2.07 28.96
CA TYR A 864 -17.53 -3.49 29.05
C TYR A 864 -16.52 -3.83 27.95
N ILE A 865 -15.42 -4.48 28.30
CA ILE A 865 -14.40 -4.88 27.34
C ILE A 865 -14.02 -6.34 27.52
N TYR A 866 -14.03 -7.09 26.43
CA TYR A 866 -13.54 -8.46 26.44
C TYR A 866 -12.04 -8.48 26.76
N GLU A 867 -11.64 -9.30 27.73
CA GLU A 867 -10.27 -9.34 28.27
C GLU A 867 -9.22 -9.58 27.16
N LYS A 868 -9.54 -10.44 26.19
CA LYS A 868 -8.70 -10.68 25.01
C LYS A 868 -8.45 -9.40 24.19
N VAL A 869 -9.47 -8.58 23.98
CA VAL A 869 -9.35 -7.30 23.25
C VAL A 869 -8.52 -6.33 24.07
N LEU A 870 -8.77 -6.22 25.38
CA LEU A 870 -8.02 -5.33 26.28
C LEU A 870 -6.51 -5.62 26.22
N ARG A 871 -6.10 -6.90 26.24
CA ARG A 871 -4.69 -7.35 26.13
C ARG A 871 -4.02 -7.02 24.79
N GLN A 872 -4.79 -6.71 23.75
CA GLN A 872 -4.27 -6.43 22.41
C GLN A 872 -4.11 -4.93 22.12
N LEU A 873 -4.59 -4.05 23.02
CA LEU A 873 -4.56 -2.61 22.81
C LEU A 873 -3.18 -2.01 23.08
N ASP A 874 -2.84 -0.96 22.34
CA ASP A 874 -1.61 -0.21 22.53
C ASP A 874 -1.80 0.91 23.57
N HIS A 875 -1.19 0.75 24.75
CA HIS A 875 -1.29 1.70 25.85
C HIS A 875 -0.87 3.13 25.45
N LYS A 876 0.24 3.28 24.71
CA LYS A 876 0.78 4.59 24.31
C LYS A 876 -0.23 5.34 23.43
N THR A 877 -0.85 4.63 22.50
CA THR A 877 -1.86 5.17 21.58
C THR A 877 -3.13 5.56 22.32
N LEU A 878 -3.59 4.77 23.30
CA LEU A 878 -4.75 5.09 24.15
C LEU A 878 -4.52 6.33 25.03
N MET A 879 -3.30 6.52 25.52
CA MET A 879 -2.94 7.64 26.40
C MET A 879 -2.56 8.93 25.66
N SER A 880 -2.75 8.99 24.34
CA SER A 880 -2.54 10.21 23.56
C SER A 880 -3.33 11.41 24.13
N GLU A 881 -2.72 12.59 24.15
CA GLU A 881 -3.27 13.82 24.73
C GLU A 881 -4.67 14.15 24.17
N PHE A 882 -4.84 13.98 22.87
CA PHE A 882 -6.05 14.33 22.12
C PHE A 882 -7.17 13.28 22.17
N ASN A 883 -6.95 12.14 22.84
CA ASN A 883 -8.01 11.15 23.03
C ASN A 883 -9.05 11.61 24.07
N SER A 884 -10.26 11.06 23.97
CA SER A 884 -11.32 11.34 24.94
C SER A 884 -11.03 10.70 26.31
N GLU A 885 -11.67 11.20 27.36
CA GLU A 885 -11.46 10.68 28.73
C GLU A 885 -11.91 9.22 28.87
N GLU A 886 -12.91 8.79 28.11
CA GLU A 886 -13.36 7.39 28.01
C GLU A 886 -12.26 6.49 27.45
N VAL A 887 -11.56 6.91 26.39
CA VAL A 887 -10.44 6.16 25.82
C VAL A 887 -9.27 6.10 26.81
N LYS A 888 -8.93 7.23 27.44
CA LYS A 888 -7.87 7.30 28.45
C LYS A 888 -8.19 6.43 29.68
N ALA A 889 -9.47 6.27 30.04
CA ALA A 889 -9.88 5.36 31.11
C ALA A 889 -9.53 3.89 30.80
N ILE A 890 -9.68 3.45 29.55
CA ILE A 890 -9.22 2.13 29.11
C ILE A 890 -7.69 2.01 29.25
N GLY A 891 -6.94 3.03 28.81
CA GLY A 891 -5.48 3.06 28.96
C GLY A 891 -5.02 2.97 30.42
N ARG A 892 -5.68 3.71 31.32
CA ARG A 892 -5.43 3.66 32.77
C ARG A 892 -5.70 2.28 33.37
N LYS A 893 -6.73 1.56 32.88
CA LYS A 893 -7.02 0.18 33.29
C LYS A 893 -5.95 -0.79 32.81
N LEU A 894 -5.50 -0.66 31.55
CA LEU A 894 -4.44 -1.49 30.95
C LEU A 894 -3.11 -1.38 31.71
N ASN A 895 -2.72 -0.16 32.11
CA ASN A 895 -1.48 0.08 32.88
C ASN A 895 -1.46 -0.62 34.26
N LYS A 896 -2.63 -0.94 34.84
CA LYS A 896 -2.71 -1.72 36.09
C LYS A 896 -2.43 -3.22 35.87
N GLN A 897 -2.37 -3.69 34.63
CA GLN A 897 -2.12 -5.10 34.26
C GLN A 897 -0.75 -5.31 33.58
N GLU A 898 -0.20 -4.30 32.90
CA GLU A 898 1.10 -4.37 32.21
C GLU A 898 2.16 -3.45 32.83
N THR A 899 2.70 -3.83 33.98
CA THR A 899 4.05 -3.39 34.41
C THR A 899 5.14 -4.16 33.63
N SER A 900 5.06 -4.19 32.31
CA SER A 900 6.15 -4.64 31.43
C SER A 900 6.56 -3.47 30.56
N ALA A 901 7.33 -2.56 31.16
CA ALA A 901 8.04 -1.51 30.46
C ALA A 901 8.69 -2.07 29.18
N TYR A 902 8.64 -1.30 28.09
CA TYR A 902 9.47 -1.51 26.90
C TYR A 902 10.92 -1.79 27.35
N THR A 903 11.32 -3.06 27.37
CA THR A 903 12.68 -3.43 27.74
C THR A 903 13.63 -3.05 26.61
N ASP A 904 14.87 -2.70 26.96
CA ASP A 904 15.95 -2.45 25.98
C ASP A 904 16.09 -3.63 25.00
N ASP A 905 15.83 -4.85 25.46
CA ASP A 905 15.81 -6.07 24.64
C ASP A 905 14.78 -6.04 23.51
N LYS A 906 13.56 -5.56 23.75
CA LYS A 906 12.51 -5.49 22.70
C LYS A 906 12.88 -4.46 21.64
N GLN A 907 13.44 -3.32 22.05
CA GLN A 907 13.93 -2.32 21.10
C GLN A 907 15.10 -2.84 20.27
N LEU A 908 16.02 -3.58 20.89
CA LEU A 908 17.15 -4.22 20.20
C LEU A 908 16.68 -5.23 19.16
N GLN A 909 15.70 -6.09 19.51
CA GLN A 909 15.12 -7.05 18.58
C GLN A 909 14.44 -6.38 17.38
N LEU A 910 13.66 -5.31 17.61
CA LEU A 910 13.04 -4.53 16.54
C LEU A 910 14.08 -3.88 15.63
N ALA A 911 15.16 -3.33 16.19
CA ALA A 911 16.26 -2.76 15.42
C ALA A 911 16.95 -3.81 14.55
N MET A 912 17.23 -5.01 15.10
CA MET A 912 17.79 -6.14 14.34
C MET A 912 16.84 -6.59 13.21
N LEU A 913 15.53 -6.65 13.47
CA LEU A 913 14.51 -7.00 12.48
C LEU A 913 14.46 -5.99 11.31
N ARG A 914 14.49 -4.69 11.63
CA ARG A 914 14.58 -3.61 10.65
C ARG A 914 15.87 -3.74 9.81
N ALA A 915 17.00 -3.96 10.46
CA ALA A 915 18.29 -4.12 9.79
C ALA A 915 18.31 -5.32 8.84
N ASN A 916 17.72 -6.46 9.23
CA ASN A 916 17.56 -7.63 8.36
C ASN A 916 16.74 -7.29 7.10
N THR A 917 15.61 -6.62 7.29
CA THR A 917 14.70 -6.24 6.21
C THR A 917 15.38 -5.31 5.21
N ILE A 918 16.03 -4.24 5.70
CA ILE A 918 16.80 -3.31 4.87
C ILE A 918 17.92 -4.06 4.14
N SER A 919 18.64 -4.95 4.82
CA SER A 919 19.74 -5.72 4.20
C SER A 919 19.28 -6.56 3.02
N VAL A 920 18.10 -7.20 3.12
CA VAL A 920 17.51 -7.97 2.01
C VAL A 920 17.10 -7.04 0.85
N GLN A 921 16.48 -5.91 1.15
CA GLN A 921 16.06 -4.91 0.14
C GLN A 921 17.27 -4.34 -0.61
N VAL A 922 18.31 -3.95 0.12
CA VAL A 922 19.57 -3.42 -0.44
C VAL A 922 20.27 -4.46 -1.30
N SER A 923 20.36 -5.71 -0.84
CA SER A 923 20.91 -6.79 -1.65
C SER A 923 20.12 -6.96 -2.95
N GLY A 924 18.78 -6.93 -2.88
CA GLY A 924 17.90 -6.95 -4.06
C GLY A 924 18.23 -5.83 -5.05
N LYS A 925 18.45 -4.61 -4.57
CA LYS A 925 18.80 -3.42 -5.38
C LYS A 925 20.19 -3.53 -6.02
N ILE A 926 21.21 -3.92 -5.24
CA ILE A 926 22.58 -4.13 -5.75
C ILE A 926 22.57 -5.25 -6.78
N LEU A 927 21.97 -6.40 -6.47
CA LEU A 927 21.89 -7.54 -7.39
C LEU A 927 21.08 -7.21 -8.65
N SER A 928 20.00 -6.43 -8.57
CA SER A 928 19.20 -6.05 -9.74
C SER A 928 19.94 -5.08 -10.66
N THR A 929 20.81 -4.24 -10.10
CA THR A 929 21.68 -3.32 -10.85
C THR A 929 22.81 -4.10 -11.52
N VAL A 930 23.55 -4.90 -10.75
CA VAL A 930 24.67 -5.71 -11.23
C VAL A 930 24.23 -6.79 -12.24
N LYS A 931 23.11 -7.50 -11.99
CA LYS A 931 22.59 -8.54 -12.90
C LYS A 931 21.93 -7.98 -14.16
N ARG A 932 21.50 -6.71 -14.16
CA ARG A 932 21.02 -6.05 -15.40
C ARG A 932 22.13 -6.05 -16.44
N SER A 933 23.36 -5.91 -15.99
CA SER A 933 24.52 -5.61 -16.81
C SER A 933 25.42 -6.80 -17.16
N PHE A 934 25.39 -7.89 -16.38
CA PHE A 934 26.10 -9.11 -16.79
C PHE A 934 25.55 -9.76 -18.08
N LYS A 935 24.33 -9.37 -18.50
CA LYS A 935 23.63 -9.90 -19.68
C LYS A 935 23.13 -8.81 -20.67
N GLY A 936 23.63 -7.57 -20.57
CA GLY A 936 23.27 -6.43 -21.42
C GLY A 936 24.24 -5.25 -21.22
N GLU A 937 24.16 -4.21 -22.05
CA GLU A 937 25.03 -3.02 -21.96
C GLU A 937 24.67 -2.15 -20.73
N TRP A 938 25.65 -1.77 -19.90
CA TRP A 938 25.47 -0.75 -18.86
C TRP A 938 25.11 0.59 -19.52
N SER A 939 24.08 1.27 -19.03
CA SER A 939 23.83 2.65 -19.46
C SER A 939 24.80 3.62 -18.80
N GLU A 940 25.08 4.76 -19.44
CA GLU A 940 25.91 5.82 -18.84
C GLU A 940 25.40 6.26 -17.47
N ASN A 941 24.08 6.31 -17.28
CA ASN A 941 23.46 6.64 -15.99
C ASN A 941 23.74 5.55 -14.94
N ASP A 942 23.60 4.26 -15.29
CA ASP A 942 23.89 3.16 -14.35
C ASP A 942 25.38 3.16 -13.94
N MET A 943 26.28 3.42 -14.89
CA MET A 943 27.72 3.52 -14.63
C MET A 943 28.04 4.68 -13.71
N ARG A 944 27.47 5.87 -13.96
CA ARG A 944 27.64 7.04 -13.09
C ARG A 944 27.17 6.75 -11.68
N LEU A 945 25.96 6.20 -11.52
CA LEU A 945 25.38 5.85 -10.22
C LEU A 945 26.23 4.83 -9.46
N TRP A 946 26.77 3.83 -10.16
CA TRP A 946 27.66 2.84 -9.58
C TRP A 946 28.96 3.46 -9.06
N LYS A 947 29.58 4.36 -9.84
CA LYS A 947 30.79 5.10 -9.42
C LYS A 947 30.50 6.02 -8.22
N GLU A 948 29.39 6.77 -8.24
CA GLU A 948 28.96 7.64 -7.13
C GLU A 948 28.77 6.86 -5.83
N LEU A 949 28.10 5.70 -5.89
CA LEU A 949 27.88 4.85 -4.71
C LEU A 949 29.21 4.37 -4.11
N ARG A 950 30.19 3.98 -4.94
CA ARG A 950 31.52 3.53 -4.50
C ARG A 950 32.32 4.66 -3.86
N GLU A 951 32.28 5.85 -4.45
CA GLU A 951 32.89 7.06 -3.87
C GLU A 951 32.27 7.41 -2.52
N LEU A 952 30.94 7.33 -2.41
CA LEU A 952 30.22 7.63 -1.18
C LEU A 952 30.65 6.71 -0.02
N VAL A 953 30.64 5.39 -0.24
CA VAL A 953 30.94 4.44 0.85
C VAL A 953 32.38 4.58 1.37
N LEU A 954 33.32 5.04 0.53
CA LEU A 954 34.70 5.33 0.94
C LEU A 954 34.80 6.60 1.78
N LYS A 955 33.98 7.63 1.50
CA LYS A 955 33.90 8.87 2.29
C LYS A 955 33.13 8.68 3.59
N HIS A 956 32.12 7.82 3.57
CA HIS A 956 31.07 7.77 4.58
C HIS A 956 30.72 6.33 5.02
N PRO A 957 31.67 5.53 5.53
CA PRO A 957 31.37 4.17 6.00
C PRO A 957 30.39 4.14 7.18
N THR A 958 30.36 5.22 7.96
CA THR A 958 29.34 5.51 8.97
C THR A 958 28.87 6.96 8.84
N VAL A 959 27.60 7.23 9.14
CA VAL A 959 26.94 8.54 8.92
C VAL A 959 25.93 8.90 10.00
N ASN A 960 25.72 10.21 10.21
CA ASN A 960 24.57 10.76 10.92
C ASN A 960 23.55 11.31 9.92
N ASP A 961 22.39 11.78 10.39
CA ASP A 961 21.35 12.33 9.51
C ASP A 961 21.88 13.50 8.64
N GLU A 962 22.75 14.35 9.19
CA GLU A 962 23.33 15.51 8.48
C GLU A 962 24.33 15.15 7.37
N ASP A 963 24.97 13.97 7.45
CA ASP A 963 25.97 13.53 6.46
C ASP A 963 25.30 12.96 5.19
N LEU A 964 24.00 12.66 5.25
CA LEU A 964 23.22 12.10 4.16
C LEU A 964 22.64 13.24 3.32
N VAL A 965 23.45 13.76 2.39
CA VAL A 965 23.07 14.86 1.48
C VAL A 965 22.01 14.43 0.45
N ASP A 966 21.81 13.12 0.28
CA ASP A 966 20.81 12.50 -0.60
C ASP A 966 20.13 11.33 0.17
N ASP A 967 18.87 11.51 0.53
CA ASP A 967 18.07 10.55 1.32
C ASP A 967 17.95 9.18 0.66
N ASP A 968 18.12 9.09 -0.66
CA ASP A 968 18.09 7.83 -1.39
C ASP A 968 19.27 6.91 -1.03
N LEU A 969 20.34 7.49 -0.47
CA LEU A 969 21.52 6.78 0.02
C LEU A 969 21.30 6.21 1.42
N ARG A 970 20.43 6.83 2.23
CA ARG A 970 20.02 6.33 3.56
C ARG A 970 19.45 4.92 3.47
N ALA A 971 18.75 4.61 2.38
CA ALA A 971 18.17 3.29 2.11
C ALA A 971 19.20 2.15 2.03
N TYR A 972 20.51 2.46 1.89
CA TYR A 972 21.58 1.45 1.85
C TYR A 972 22.28 1.19 3.19
N TYR A 973 21.97 2.00 4.21
CA TYR A 973 22.55 1.92 5.55
C TYR A 973 21.55 1.33 6.54
N ILE A 974 22.07 0.79 7.65
CA ILE A 974 21.29 0.28 8.77
C ILE A 974 21.62 1.06 10.04
N ASN A 975 20.70 1.04 11.01
CA ASN A 975 20.90 1.62 12.32
C ASN A 975 20.37 0.70 13.43
N GLY A 976 21.01 0.78 14.59
CA GLY A 976 20.58 0.10 15.81
C GLY A 976 19.94 1.08 16.80
N VAL A 977 19.76 0.61 18.03
CA VAL A 977 19.24 1.43 19.15
C VAL A 977 20.23 2.53 19.52
N GLN A 978 21.53 2.25 19.42
CA GLN A 978 22.61 3.17 19.76
C GLN A 978 23.54 3.39 18.55
N PRO A 979 24.22 4.54 18.47
CA PRO A 979 25.29 4.77 17.51
C PRO A 979 26.35 3.66 17.55
N MET A 980 26.88 3.28 16.39
CA MET A 980 27.81 2.15 16.26
C MET A 980 28.88 2.39 15.21
N SER A 981 30.01 1.69 15.36
CA SER A 981 31.08 1.60 14.37
C SER A 981 31.30 0.18 13.86
N LYS A 982 30.56 -0.79 14.41
CA LYS A 982 30.62 -2.21 14.05
C LYS A 982 29.33 -2.94 14.36
N TYR A 983 29.11 -4.06 13.66
CA TYR A 983 28.07 -5.04 13.97
C TYR A 983 28.46 -6.42 13.39
N PHE A 984 27.71 -7.47 13.75
CA PHE A 984 27.91 -8.83 13.25
C PHE A 984 26.75 -9.26 12.38
N PHE A 985 27.00 -10.18 11.44
CA PHE A 985 25.94 -10.76 10.63
C PHE A 985 26.26 -12.18 10.19
N SER A 986 25.22 -12.95 9.90
CA SER A 986 25.31 -14.33 9.40
C SER A 986 24.53 -14.43 8.10
N VAL A 987 25.15 -15.03 7.07
CA VAL A 987 24.57 -15.24 5.74
C VAL A 987 25.16 -16.51 5.13
N ASN A 988 24.40 -17.31 4.38
CA ASN A 988 24.88 -18.55 3.77
C ASN A 988 25.22 -18.43 2.27
N ASP A 989 24.84 -17.34 1.62
CA ASP A 989 25.06 -17.14 0.19
C ASP A 989 25.29 -15.67 -0.18
N ASN A 990 25.78 -15.43 -1.39
CA ASN A 990 25.96 -14.08 -1.94
C ASN A 990 24.64 -13.41 -2.35
N SER A 991 23.49 -14.07 -2.15
CA SER A 991 22.17 -13.49 -2.43
C SER A 991 21.62 -12.69 -1.24
N TYR A 992 22.16 -12.91 -0.03
CA TYR A 992 21.72 -12.29 1.22
C TYR A 992 20.24 -12.50 1.51
N ARG A 993 19.65 -13.56 0.95
CA ARG A 993 18.24 -13.92 1.14
C ARG A 993 17.95 -14.32 2.57
N ASN A 994 18.88 -15.01 3.21
CA ASN A 994 18.77 -15.45 4.58
C ASN A 994 19.86 -14.75 5.38
N ILE A 995 19.52 -13.60 5.98
CA ILE A 995 20.48 -12.78 6.72
C ILE A 995 19.96 -12.46 8.12
N HIS A 996 20.86 -12.60 9.09
CA HIS A 996 20.64 -12.19 10.47
C HIS A 996 21.74 -11.22 10.91
N VAL A 997 21.35 -9.99 11.20
CA VAL A 997 22.16 -8.89 11.72
C VAL A 997 22.07 -8.89 13.24
N TRP A 998 23.20 -8.62 13.88
CA TRP A 998 23.34 -8.63 15.33
C TRP A 998 24.14 -7.42 15.80
N PHE A 999 23.53 -6.61 16.67
CA PHE A 999 24.14 -5.39 17.21
C PHE A 999 24.83 -5.58 18.57
N ALA A 1000 24.66 -6.72 19.23
CA ALA A 1000 25.37 -7.04 20.46
C ALA A 1000 26.73 -7.70 20.16
N ASP A 1001 27.35 -8.32 21.16
CA ASP A 1001 28.66 -8.96 21.04
C ASP A 1001 28.64 -10.27 20.23
N GLU A 1002 29.83 -10.72 19.80
CA GLU A 1002 29.97 -11.93 18.97
C GLU A 1002 29.60 -13.21 19.73
N ASP A 1003 29.89 -13.30 21.03
CA ASP A 1003 29.63 -14.50 21.82
C ASP A 1003 28.12 -14.71 22.02
N SER A 1004 27.37 -13.63 22.25
CA SER A 1004 25.91 -13.69 22.29
C SER A 1004 25.33 -14.06 20.92
N PHE A 1005 25.90 -13.56 19.82
CA PHE A 1005 25.46 -13.95 18.48
C PHE A 1005 25.71 -15.44 18.21
N ARG A 1006 26.90 -15.96 18.58
CA ARG A 1006 27.27 -17.37 18.44
C ARG A 1006 26.36 -18.32 19.21
N LYS A 1007 25.72 -17.85 20.29
CA LYS A 1007 24.73 -18.59 21.09
C LYS A 1007 23.29 -18.41 20.59
N SER A 1008 23.04 -17.47 19.69
CA SER A 1008 21.71 -17.20 19.15
C SER A 1008 21.20 -18.37 18.32
N LYS A 1009 19.89 -18.65 18.39
CA LYS A 1009 19.22 -19.63 17.52
C LYS A 1009 19.12 -19.16 16.07
N GLN A 1010 19.36 -17.88 15.80
CA GLN A 1010 19.25 -17.26 14.47
C GLN A 1010 20.52 -17.40 13.63
N ILE A 1011 21.64 -17.88 14.20
CA ILE A 1011 22.88 -18.02 13.44
C ILE A 1011 22.77 -19.13 12.39
N ILE A 1012 23.34 -18.89 11.21
CA ILE A 1012 23.30 -19.85 10.11
C ILE A 1012 24.49 -20.79 10.21
N LYS A 1013 24.26 -22.04 9.81
CA LYS A 1013 25.28 -23.07 9.67
C LYS A 1013 25.58 -23.32 8.20
N ASP A 1014 26.85 -23.54 7.87
CA ASP A 1014 27.24 -24.04 6.56
C ASP A 1014 26.84 -25.52 6.38
N ASP A 1015 27.09 -26.08 5.20
CA ASP A 1015 26.77 -27.48 4.88
C ASP A 1015 27.51 -28.49 5.78
N ASN A 1016 28.60 -28.06 6.42
CA ASN A 1016 29.38 -28.85 7.37
C ASN A 1016 28.96 -28.62 8.83
N GLY A 1017 27.88 -27.87 9.06
CA GLY A 1017 27.34 -27.56 10.38
C GLY A 1017 28.10 -26.49 11.17
N ARG A 1018 29.06 -25.79 10.56
CA ARG A 1018 29.86 -24.73 11.20
C ARG A 1018 29.11 -23.41 11.21
N LEU A 1019 29.23 -22.67 12.31
CA LEU A 1019 28.59 -21.36 12.47
C LEU A 1019 29.22 -20.33 11.52
N VAL A 1020 28.41 -19.69 10.69
CA VAL A 1020 28.85 -18.63 9.77
C VAL A 1020 28.69 -17.27 10.45
N VAL A 1021 29.81 -16.58 10.69
CA VAL A 1021 29.81 -15.26 11.34
C VAL A 1021 30.71 -14.32 10.58
N HIS A 1022 30.16 -13.17 10.22
CA HIS A 1022 30.86 -12.05 9.59
C HIS A 1022 30.77 -10.82 10.49
N LYS A 1023 31.72 -9.90 10.30
CA LYS A 1023 31.81 -8.64 11.05
C LYS A 1023 31.87 -7.48 10.04
N CYS A 1024 31.04 -6.47 10.23
CA CYS A 1024 31.23 -5.17 9.58
C CYS A 1024 32.00 -4.28 10.53
N SER A 1025 33.25 -3.94 10.19
CA SER A 1025 34.10 -3.06 11.00
C SER A 1025 35.34 -2.61 10.24
N GLU A 1026 35.97 -1.54 10.73
CA GLU A 1026 37.28 -1.07 10.28
C GLU A 1026 38.36 -2.17 10.29
N ASP A 1027 38.43 -2.96 11.37
CA ASP A 1027 39.40 -4.05 11.51
C ASP A 1027 39.21 -5.13 10.45
N ASP A 1028 37.96 -5.54 10.22
CA ASP A 1028 37.61 -6.58 9.25
C ASP A 1028 37.88 -6.12 7.80
N ALA A 1029 37.75 -4.81 7.54
CA ALA A 1029 38.14 -4.19 6.27
C ALA A 1029 39.66 -4.04 6.10
N ARG A 1030 40.45 -4.26 7.17
CA ARG A 1030 41.91 -4.01 7.21
C ARG A 1030 42.29 -2.58 6.82
N LEU A 1031 41.44 -1.61 7.16
CA LEU A 1031 41.62 -0.21 6.73
C LEU A 1031 42.94 0.38 7.24
N GLN A 1032 43.26 0.20 8.52
CA GLN A 1032 44.52 0.71 9.09
C GLN A 1032 45.76 0.10 8.42
N THR A 1033 45.69 -1.18 8.04
CA THR A 1033 46.79 -1.84 7.30
C THR A 1033 47.00 -1.18 5.94
N LEU A 1034 45.93 -0.85 5.22
CA LEU A 1034 46.02 -0.15 3.93
C LEU A 1034 46.55 1.28 4.10
N LEU A 1035 46.08 2.02 5.11
CA LEU A 1035 46.52 3.38 5.39
C LEU A 1035 48.00 3.48 5.82
N ASN A 1036 48.59 2.38 6.27
CA ASN A 1036 50.02 2.31 6.59
C ASN A 1036 50.91 2.11 5.35
N ILE A 1037 50.33 1.79 4.19
CA ILE A 1037 51.07 1.74 2.92
C ILE A 1037 51.50 3.17 2.58
N LYS A 1038 52.78 3.34 2.26
CA LYS A 1038 53.39 4.64 1.97
C LYS A 1038 52.59 5.44 0.93
N GLY A 1039 52.07 6.60 1.33
CA GLY A 1039 51.35 7.54 0.48
C GLY A 1039 49.83 7.31 0.35
N VAL A 1040 49.32 6.16 0.81
CA VAL A 1040 47.87 5.85 0.73
C VAL A 1040 47.07 6.77 1.65
N ARG A 1041 47.55 7.05 2.86
CA ARG A 1041 46.87 7.94 3.81
C ARG A 1041 46.74 9.37 3.28
N GLU A 1042 47.79 9.90 2.66
CA GLU A 1042 47.76 11.22 2.02
C GLU A 1042 46.76 11.26 0.86
N MET A 1043 46.67 10.18 0.08
CA MET A 1043 45.67 10.04 -0.98
C MET A 1043 44.25 10.03 -0.43
N PHE A 1044 44.00 9.32 0.67
CA PHE A 1044 42.69 9.32 1.35
C PHE A 1044 42.30 10.73 1.79
N LYS A 1045 43.22 11.46 2.46
CA LYS A 1045 42.98 12.85 2.89
C LYS A 1045 42.69 13.77 1.72
N LYS A 1046 43.43 13.65 0.61
CA LYS A 1046 43.22 14.45 -0.60
C LYS A 1046 41.84 14.19 -1.24
N ARG A 1047 41.35 12.96 -1.17
CA ARG A 1047 40.05 12.55 -1.74
C ARG A 1047 38.87 12.69 -0.77
N GLY A 1048 39.14 13.02 0.50
CA GLY A 1048 38.13 13.11 1.55
C GLY A 1048 37.59 11.75 2.00
N TYR A 1049 38.32 10.66 1.79
CA TYR A 1049 37.93 9.32 2.24
C TYR A 1049 38.11 9.17 3.76
N ALA A 1050 37.29 8.34 4.37
CA ALA A 1050 37.32 8.11 5.81
C ALA A 1050 38.59 7.34 6.23
N GLU A 1051 39.33 7.89 7.18
CA GLU A 1051 40.47 7.20 7.81
C GLU A 1051 40.00 6.22 8.91
N HIS A 1052 38.78 6.37 9.41
CA HIS A 1052 38.21 5.54 10.47
C HIS A 1052 36.70 5.32 10.35
N PHE A 1053 36.20 4.22 10.94
CA PHE A 1053 34.76 4.00 11.15
C PHE A 1053 34.35 4.68 12.46
N GLN A 1054 33.79 5.87 12.35
CA GLN A 1054 33.33 6.62 13.53
C GLN A 1054 32.05 6.01 14.11
N THR A 1055 31.87 6.09 15.42
CA THR A 1055 30.62 5.71 16.08
C THR A 1055 29.53 6.72 15.73
N LYS A 1056 28.66 6.37 14.77
CA LYS A 1056 27.57 7.23 14.27
C LYS A 1056 26.24 6.46 14.22
N LYS A 1057 25.14 7.16 13.96
CA LYS A 1057 23.78 6.59 13.96
C LYS A 1057 23.59 5.48 12.92
N TYR A 1058 24.19 5.63 11.75
CA TYR A 1058 24.06 4.71 10.63
C TYR A 1058 25.41 4.09 10.24
N ILE A 1059 25.35 2.84 9.80
CA ILE A 1059 26.49 2.09 9.26
C ILE A 1059 26.03 1.33 8.01
N MET A 1060 26.93 1.12 7.05
CA MET A 1060 26.60 0.40 5.81
C MET A 1060 25.93 -0.94 6.07
N SER A 1061 24.94 -1.30 5.25
CA SER A 1061 24.33 -2.64 5.31
C SER A 1061 25.32 -3.75 4.89
N PRO A 1062 25.07 -5.03 5.22
CA PRO A 1062 25.99 -6.14 4.95
C PRO A 1062 26.39 -6.29 3.48
N ALA A 1063 25.41 -6.17 2.56
CA ALA A 1063 25.67 -6.26 1.12
C ALA A 1063 26.44 -5.04 0.62
N LEU A 1064 26.14 -3.83 1.11
CA LEU A 1064 26.88 -2.61 0.77
C LEU A 1064 28.34 -2.70 1.25
N TYR A 1065 28.56 -3.13 2.49
CA TYR A 1065 29.89 -3.31 3.06
C TYR A 1065 30.71 -4.36 2.30
N THR A 1066 30.13 -5.53 2.04
CA THR A 1066 30.86 -6.68 1.48
C THR A 1066 31.11 -6.51 -0.02
N ASN A 1067 30.08 -6.14 -0.78
CA ASN A 1067 30.14 -6.15 -2.25
C ASN A 1067 30.61 -4.84 -2.85
N ILE A 1068 30.42 -3.70 -2.15
CA ILE A 1068 30.73 -2.37 -2.68
C ILE A 1068 31.94 -1.78 -1.97
N TYR A 1069 31.86 -1.56 -0.65
CA TYR A 1069 32.92 -0.87 0.10
C TYR A 1069 34.26 -1.60 0.05
N LYS A 1070 34.30 -2.92 0.34
CA LYS A 1070 35.55 -3.69 0.30
C LYS A 1070 36.16 -3.75 -1.09
N GLY A 1071 35.34 -3.85 -2.13
CA GLY A 1071 35.78 -3.82 -3.53
C GLY A 1071 36.41 -2.46 -3.87
N ALA A 1072 35.69 -1.37 -3.59
CA ALA A 1072 36.14 0.00 -3.87
C ALA A 1072 37.43 0.33 -3.13
N LEU A 1073 37.52 -0.12 -1.87
CA LEU A 1073 38.72 0.04 -1.04
C LEU A 1073 39.94 -0.66 -1.65
N GLY A 1074 39.75 -1.90 -2.13
CA GLY A 1074 40.79 -2.69 -2.80
C GLY A 1074 41.27 -2.05 -4.10
N GLU A 1075 40.34 -1.63 -4.95
CA GLU A 1075 40.61 -1.02 -6.26
C GLU A 1075 41.36 0.31 -6.15
N VAL A 1076 40.90 1.21 -5.28
CA VAL A 1076 41.53 2.52 -5.08
C VAL A 1076 42.96 2.35 -4.54
N CYS A 1077 43.16 1.46 -3.57
CA CYS A 1077 44.49 1.19 -3.02
C CYS A 1077 45.39 0.48 -4.04
N GLY A 1078 44.87 -0.52 -4.75
CA GLY A 1078 45.58 -1.27 -5.78
C GLY A 1078 46.07 -0.37 -6.91
N ARG A 1079 45.19 0.47 -7.45
CA ARG A 1079 45.55 1.47 -8.46
C ARG A 1079 46.64 2.40 -7.96
N TYR A 1080 46.50 2.93 -6.74
CA TYR A 1080 47.51 3.82 -6.17
C TYR A 1080 48.88 3.12 -6.06
N ILE A 1081 48.92 1.85 -5.62
CA ILE A 1081 50.17 1.09 -5.50
C ILE A 1081 50.82 0.90 -6.88
N ILE A 1082 50.06 0.48 -7.89
CA ILE A 1082 50.59 0.23 -9.24
C ILE A 1082 51.11 1.52 -9.86
N GLU A 1083 50.32 2.60 -9.87
CA GLU A 1083 50.68 3.85 -10.55
C GLU A 1083 51.85 4.60 -9.89
N ASN A 1084 52.14 4.34 -8.61
CA ASN A 1084 53.25 4.96 -7.87
C ASN A 1084 54.47 4.04 -7.70
N SER A 1085 54.33 2.74 -7.97
CA SER A 1085 55.44 1.75 -7.86
C SER A 1085 55.92 1.24 -9.22
N THR A 1086 55.18 1.53 -10.28
CA THR A 1086 55.46 1.13 -11.67
C THR A 1086 55.31 2.31 -12.63
N ALA A 1087 55.70 2.12 -13.89
CA ALA A 1087 55.45 3.12 -14.94
C ALA A 1087 54.04 3.02 -15.53
N LEU A 1088 53.25 2.00 -15.15
CA LEU A 1088 51.94 1.73 -15.73
C LEU A 1088 50.91 2.73 -15.23
N LYS A 1089 50.01 3.12 -16.13
CA LYS A 1089 48.81 3.91 -15.82
C LYS A 1089 47.57 3.08 -16.03
N LEU A 1090 46.62 3.20 -15.10
CA LEU A 1090 45.36 2.47 -15.15
C LEU A 1090 44.25 3.40 -15.61
N LYS A 1091 43.53 2.96 -16.64
CA LYS A 1091 42.41 3.66 -17.24
C LYS A 1091 41.10 2.99 -16.79
N GLU A 1092 40.13 3.82 -16.42
CA GLU A 1092 38.77 3.33 -16.13
C GLU A 1092 38.08 2.88 -17.42
N ILE A 1093 37.36 1.77 -17.33
CA ILE A 1093 36.53 1.27 -18.42
C ILE A 1093 35.31 2.21 -18.54
N GLN A 1094 35.11 2.78 -19.73
CA GLN A 1094 33.97 3.69 -20.02
C GLN A 1094 32.96 3.06 -20.99
N ASP A 1095 33.31 1.96 -21.64
CA ASP A 1095 32.39 1.22 -22.52
C ASP A 1095 31.41 0.39 -21.67
N GLY A 1096 30.12 0.71 -21.76
CA GLY A 1096 29.06 0.01 -21.02
C GLY A 1096 28.96 -1.48 -21.33
N ARG A 1097 29.51 -1.96 -22.46
CA ARG A 1097 29.56 -3.40 -22.80
C ARG A 1097 30.66 -4.15 -22.06
N GLN A 1098 31.67 -3.42 -21.59
CA GLN A 1098 32.87 -3.95 -20.92
C GLN A 1098 32.88 -3.61 -19.42
N PHE A 1099 32.12 -2.61 -19.01
CA PHE A 1099 32.05 -2.14 -17.62
C PHE A 1099 31.69 -3.26 -16.63
N GLU A 1100 32.39 -3.33 -15.49
CA GLU A 1100 32.29 -4.37 -14.44
C GLU A 1100 32.70 -5.79 -14.85
N PHE A 1101 33.28 -6.00 -16.04
CA PHE A 1101 33.95 -7.27 -16.32
C PHE A 1101 35.25 -7.39 -15.52
N PHE A 1102 36.03 -6.30 -15.50
CA PHE A 1102 37.27 -6.12 -14.74
C PHE A 1102 37.32 -4.68 -14.20
N ASP A 1103 38.27 -4.37 -13.32
CA ASP A 1103 38.30 -3.09 -12.61
C ASP A 1103 38.92 -1.98 -13.47
N TYR A 1104 40.03 -2.28 -14.15
CA TYR A 1104 40.78 -1.31 -14.96
C TYR A 1104 41.38 -1.95 -16.23
N GLU A 1105 41.60 -1.12 -17.24
CA GLU A 1105 42.46 -1.42 -18.40
C GLU A 1105 43.82 -0.74 -18.20
N ILE A 1106 44.91 -1.34 -18.68
CA ILE A 1106 46.23 -0.69 -18.68
C ILE A 1106 46.32 0.25 -19.89
N GLU A 1107 46.57 1.53 -19.64
CA GLU A 1107 46.48 2.59 -20.68
C GLU A 1107 47.40 2.36 -21.88
N ASP A 1108 48.62 1.88 -21.63
CA ASP A 1108 49.62 1.62 -22.68
C ASP A 1108 49.45 0.26 -23.37
N TYR A 1109 48.56 -0.61 -22.85
CA TYR A 1109 48.37 -1.99 -23.34
C TYR A 1109 46.88 -2.30 -23.55
N PRO A 1110 46.32 -1.98 -24.72
CA PRO A 1110 44.92 -2.23 -25.03
C PRO A 1110 44.53 -3.70 -24.86
N ASN A 1111 43.33 -3.95 -24.33
CA ASN A 1111 42.79 -5.29 -24.04
C ASN A 1111 43.54 -6.07 -22.95
N VAL A 1112 44.37 -5.40 -22.14
CA VAL A 1112 44.99 -5.96 -20.95
C VAL A 1112 44.36 -5.36 -19.71
N TYR A 1113 43.75 -6.21 -18.88
CA TYR A 1113 42.90 -5.79 -17.77
C TYR A 1113 43.45 -6.19 -16.40
N ILE A 1114 43.01 -5.49 -15.36
CA ILE A 1114 43.34 -5.76 -13.96
C ILE A 1114 42.05 -5.97 -13.15
N ASP A 1115 42.08 -6.95 -12.26
CA ASP A 1115 41.02 -7.33 -11.33
C ASP A 1115 41.59 -7.50 -9.91
N PHE A 1116 41.36 -6.53 -9.04
CA PHE A 1116 41.88 -6.44 -7.68
C PHE A 1116 41.02 -7.21 -6.68
N LYS A 1117 41.68 -7.97 -5.79
CA LYS A 1117 41.02 -8.76 -4.74
C LYS A 1117 41.50 -8.33 -3.35
N HIS A 1118 40.56 -7.86 -2.51
CA HIS A 1118 40.84 -7.36 -1.14
C HIS A 1118 40.24 -8.21 -0.01
N TRP A 1119 39.84 -9.45 -0.27
CA TRP A 1119 39.34 -10.38 0.76
C TRP A 1119 40.45 -11.22 1.42
N LYS A 1120 40.10 -11.91 2.51
CA LYS A 1120 40.93 -12.97 3.12
C LYS A 1120 40.90 -14.19 2.20
N ILE A 1121 42.05 -14.59 1.69
CA ILE A 1121 42.23 -15.75 0.80
C ILE A 1121 41.88 -17.05 1.55
N SER A 1122 42.01 -17.06 2.88
CA SER A 1122 41.54 -18.13 3.78
C SER A 1122 40.01 -18.30 3.86
N SER A 1123 39.23 -17.35 3.36
CA SER A 1123 37.74 -17.35 3.42
C SER A 1123 37.07 -17.68 2.08
N ALA A 1124 37.85 -17.78 1.00
CA ALA A 1124 37.33 -18.30 -0.26
C ALA A 1124 37.25 -19.83 -0.16
N PRO A 1125 36.15 -20.47 -0.57
CA PRO A 1125 36.18 -21.90 -0.81
C PRO A 1125 37.18 -22.13 -1.96
N TYR A 1126 38.41 -22.52 -1.63
CA TYR A 1126 39.37 -23.12 -2.56
C TYR A 1126 38.90 -24.48 -3.11
N ASN A 1127 37.60 -24.77 -3.01
CA ASN A 1127 36.98 -26.00 -3.47
C ASN A 1127 36.60 -25.96 -4.96
N ASP A 1128 36.75 -24.82 -5.65
CA ASP A 1128 36.53 -24.78 -7.11
C ASP A 1128 37.33 -23.68 -7.83
N LYS A 1129 38.66 -23.81 -7.83
CA LYS A 1129 39.57 -22.91 -8.58
C LYS A 1129 39.24 -22.90 -10.08
N ASP A 1130 38.73 -24.01 -10.59
CA ASP A 1130 38.38 -24.19 -12.00
C ASP A 1130 37.12 -23.40 -12.37
N ALA A 1131 36.10 -23.33 -11.51
CA ALA A 1131 34.93 -22.49 -11.75
C ALA A 1131 35.27 -20.99 -11.84
N ILE A 1132 36.16 -20.49 -10.96
CA ILE A 1132 36.59 -19.08 -10.97
C ILE A 1132 37.38 -18.77 -12.25
N MET A 1133 38.33 -19.63 -12.62
CA MET A 1133 39.12 -19.45 -13.84
C MET A 1133 38.24 -19.54 -15.10
N THR A 1134 37.24 -20.43 -15.10
CA THR A 1134 36.26 -20.55 -16.19
C THR A 1134 35.45 -19.26 -16.36
N GLU A 1135 35.00 -18.66 -15.26
CA GLU A 1135 34.25 -17.40 -15.31
C GLU A 1135 35.11 -16.23 -15.80
N ILE A 1136 36.39 -16.18 -15.41
CA ILE A 1136 37.33 -15.15 -15.92
C ILE A 1136 37.57 -15.34 -17.43
N ARG A 1137 37.81 -16.56 -17.90
CA ARG A 1137 37.97 -16.83 -19.34
C ARG A 1137 36.71 -16.45 -20.12
N ARG A 1138 35.52 -16.80 -19.61
CA ARG A 1138 34.24 -16.40 -20.19
C ARG A 1138 34.09 -14.88 -20.30
N LYS A 1139 34.58 -14.12 -19.31
CA LYS A 1139 34.62 -12.66 -19.34
C LYS A 1139 35.60 -12.15 -20.41
N MET A 1140 36.79 -12.74 -20.48
CA MET A 1140 37.82 -12.40 -21.46
C MET A 1140 37.32 -12.58 -22.89
N ASP A 1141 36.74 -13.74 -23.22
CA ASP A 1141 36.21 -14.06 -24.55
C ASP A 1141 35.14 -13.06 -25.00
N LYS A 1142 34.29 -12.62 -24.05
CA LYS A 1142 33.18 -11.71 -24.34
C LYS A 1142 33.63 -10.29 -24.68
N ILE A 1143 34.76 -9.84 -24.13
CA ILE A 1143 35.29 -8.49 -24.37
C ILE A 1143 36.55 -8.48 -25.25
N GLY A 1144 36.99 -9.66 -25.72
CA GLY A 1144 38.22 -9.80 -26.51
C GLY A 1144 39.50 -9.49 -25.71
N ALA A 1145 39.51 -9.76 -24.40
CA ALA A 1145 40.68 -9.51 -23.57
C ALA A 1145 41.86 -10.42 -23.95
N GLN A 1146 43.03 -9.84 -24.15
CA GLN A 1146 44.25 -10.59 -24.45
C GLN A 1146 44.88 -11.17 -23.18
N ARG A 1147 44.81 -10.40 -22.08
CA ARG A 1147 45.41 -10.79 -20.80
C ARG A 1147 44.67 -10.16 -19.63
N VAL A 1148 44.58 -10.87 -18.51
CA VAL A 1148 44.00 -10.38 -17.26
C VAL A 1148 44.94 -10.65 -16.08
N TYR A 1149 45.21 -9.62 -15.29
CA TYR A 1149 45.90 -9.74 -14.01
C TYR A 1149 44.89 -9.78 -12.86
N VAL A 1150 44.84 -10.89 -12.14
CA VAL A 1150 44.05 -11.03 -10.91
C VAL A 1150 44.97 -10.82 -9.73
N ILE A 1151 44.82 -9.68 -9.03
CA ILE A 1151 45.81 -9.17 -8.08
C ILE A 1151 45.23 -9.09 -6.66
N GLY A 1152 45.76 -9.89 -5.74
CA GLY A 1152 45.53 -9.69 -4.31
C GLY A 1152 46.24 -8.43 -3.80
N ILE A 1153 45.62 -7.67 -2.90
CA ILE A 1153 46.27 -6.46 -2.33
C ILE A 1153 47.19 -6.81 -1.16
N LEU A 1154 46.69 -7.53 -0.16
CA LEU A 1154 47.40 -7.84 1.09
C LEU A 1154 47.68 -9.34 1.22
N LYS A 1155 48.89 -9.70 1.67
CA LYS A 1155 49.29 -11.09 1.94
C LYS A 1155 48.47 -11.70 3.10
N ASP A 1156 47.86 -12.87 2.88
CA ASP A 1156 47.05 -13.58 3.89
C ASP A 1156 47.69 -14.94 4.27
N SER A 1157 48.17 -15.07 5.51
CA SER A 1157 48.82 -16.28 6.08
C SER A 1157 50.08 -16.82 5.36
N GLU A 1158 50.77 -17.79 5.97
CA GLU A 1158 52.09 -18.29 5.49
C GLU A 1158 52.00 -19.30 4.33
N SER A 1159 50.80 -19.80 3.97
CA SER A 1159 50.61 -20.76 2.88
C SER A 1159 49.81 -20.19 1.71
N ILE A 1160 50.45 -19.45 0.80
CA ILE A 1160 49.90 -19.16 -0.53
C ILE A 1160 51.00 -19.37 -1.58
N ALA A 1161 50.65 -20.07 -2.65
CA ALA A 1161 51.51 -20.39 -3.79
C ALA A 1161 52.13 -19.15 -4.47
N ASN A 1162 53.25 -19.37 -5.16
CA ASN A 1162 53.86 -18.40 -6.09
C ASN A 1162 52.84 -17.92 -7.14
N ALA A 1163 53.10 -16.77 -7.76
CA ALA A 1163 52.31 -16.29 -8.90
C ALA A 1163 52.16 -17.43 -9.93
N SER A 1164 50.92 -17.73 -10.31
CA SER A 1164 50.62 -18.73 -11.34
C SER A 1164 50.22 -18.03 -12.62
N SER A 1165 50.80 -18.47 -13.74
CA SER A 1165 50.48 -17.97 -15.07
C SER A 1165 49.83 -19.10 -15.87
N ASP A 1166 48.61 -18.83 -16.33
CA ASP A 1166 48.17 -19.26 -17.65
C ASP A 1166 48.61 -18.15 -18.63
N GLU A 1167 48.92 -18.41 -19.90
CA GLU A 1167 49.49 -17.39 -20.83
C GLU A 1167 48.62 -16.11 -20.94
N GLN A 1168 47.32 -16.26 -20.65
CA GLN A 1168 46.29 -15.22 -20.67
C GLN A 1168 45.83 -14.73 -19.29
N ILE A 1169 45.95 -15.52 -18.22
CA ILE A 1169 45.50 -15.15 -16.86
C ILE A 1169 46.67 -15.24 -15.88
N ILE A 1170 47.07 -14.09 -15.33
CA ILE A 1170 48.18 -13.98 -14.38
C ILE A 1170 47.63 -13.69 -13.00
N THR A 1171 47.87 -14.60 -12.05
CA THR A 1171 47.44 -14.43 -10.65
C THR A 1171 48.60 -13.94 -9.80
N ILE A 1172 48.43 -12.76 -9.19
CA ILE A 1172 49.39 -12.17 -8.26
C ILE A 1172 48.80 -12.27 -6.85
N PRO A 1173 49.43 -13.01 -5.94
CA PRO A 1173 48.79 -13.33 -4.66
C PRO A 1173 48.68 -12.13 -3.71
N TYR A 1174 49.59 -11.16 -3.79
CA TYR A 1174 49.60 -9.94 -2.98
C TYR A 1174 50.48 -8.85 -3.61
N LEU A 1175 50.18 -7.57 -3.33
CA LEU A 1175 51.05 -6.42 -3.63
C LEU A 1175 51.81 -5.93 -2.40
N VAL A 1176 51.30 -6.21 -1.21
CA VAL A 1176 51.85 -5.75 0.06
C VAL A 1176 52.02 -6.94 0.99
N ASP A 1177 53.19 -7.03 1.61
CA ASP A 1177 53.54 -8.12 2.51
C ASP A 1177 52.93 -7.92 3.92
N LYS A 1178 53.25 -8.84 4.83
CA LYS A 1178 52.74 -8.83 6.21
C LYS A 1178 53.26 -7.64 7.04
N ASN A 1179 54.33 -6.97 6.60
CA ASN A 1179 54.93 -5.82 7.27
C ASN A 1179 54.36 -4.49 6.75
N GLY A 1180 53.45 -4.53 5.76
CA GLY A 1180 52.93 -3.32 5.11
C GLY A 1180 53.86 -2.77 4.02
N GLU A 1181 54.89 -3.53 3.62
CA GLU A 1181 55.83 -3.12 2.59
C GLU A 1181 55.40 -3.61 1.20
N ILE A 1182 55.65 -2.79 0.19
CA ILE A 1182 55.32 -3.12 -1.21
C ILE A 1182 56.24 -4.25 -1.70
N ALA A 1183 55.64 -5.37 -2.08
CA ALA A 1183 56.32 -6.57 -2.55
C ALA A 1183 56.87 -6.37 -3.97
N ARG A 1184 58.09 -5.83 -4.07
CA ARG A 1184 58.73 -5.51 -5.36
C ARG A 1184 58.85 -6.70 -6.30
N ASP A 1185 59.07 -7.90 -5.78
CA ASP A 1185 59.17 -9.11 -6.61
C ASP A 1185 57.82 -9.51 -7.21
N MET A 1186 56.71 -9.22 -6.54
CA MET A 1186 55.36 -9.43 -7.11
C MET A 1186 55.03 -8.39 -8.18
N LEU A 1187 55.47 -7.14 -8.01
CA LEU A 1187 55.31 -6.08 -9.00
C LEU A 1187 56.10 -6.35 -10.30
N LYS A 1188 57.22 -7.09 -10.24
CA LYS A 1188 57.96 -7.48 -11.45
C LYS A 1188 57.12 -8.37 -12.37
N ASN A 1189 56.25 -9.21 -11.81
CA ASN A 1189 55.37 -10.09 -12.58
C ASN A 1189 54.28 -9.34 -13.37
N ILE A 1190 54.06 -8.04 -13.07
CA ILE A 1190 53.19 -7.16 -13.86
C ILE A 1190 53.97 -6.55 -15.04
N LYS A 1191 55.31 -6.53 -14.97
CA LYS A 1191 56.22 -5.88 -15.92
C LYS A 1191 56.91 -6.83 -16.92
N GLU A 1192 57.02 -8.13 -16.64
CA GLU A 1192 57.66 -9.11 -17.53
C GLU A 1192 56.75 -9.56 -18.71
N ALA A 1193 55.89 -8.65 -19.18
CA ALA A 1193 54.94 -8.87 -20.26
C ALA A 1193 55.37 -8.16 -21.56
#